data_AF-A0ABD2WHB4-F1
#
_entry.id   AF-A0ABD2WHB4-F1
#
_cell.length_a   1.000
_cell.length_b   1.000
_cell.length_c   1.000
_cell.angle_alpha   90.00
_cell.angle_beta   90.00
_cell.angle_gamma   90.00
#
_symmetry.space_group_name_H-M   'P 1'
#
loop_
_entity.id
_entity.type
_entity.pdbx_description
1 polymer ?
#
loop_
_entity_poly.entity_id
_entity_poly.type
_entity_poly.pdbx_seq_one_letter_code
_entity_poly.pdbx_strand_id
1 'polypeptide(L)'
;MRKYQCFLFILTQYEETLKRKYISVDLSEVELSDYEGPLYSMNNSLLLDLRRDMIDQKEGETEFSVKSHYDEMRRVSVRRHNYFYEPIKGTPFSLGLVLPEGYGMYELHAEQEIRHAHGNVTQYFKGTNWKVHPDWTYCEYYFESDKWFATPEERVLHFLTQAHNPGWKWRSMRPKSPTSHQKPANKPDKDSYFCDKGLLQSLVLDAWATDDFDKRSEKSMQKEESPIAILMAVLHSKGKGRFDVARSFIATRSGLLRWHDHHPNDDVQEEPEFADTYRRSMDATWYKRAVDQHAVEPESFVFSVPFDAAENPRPLVTATHAIFVDVKGHKAPAAVVGIQFQHASLASHFVNVTSACFGNSGCKKNCASDELDCYILDNNGFIIISEKHEHTGKFFGEIDGTIMDSLVQDKIFRKVGVTDYQGICSPQSAHISAAAASPRGDCYSSAISSIWGSVTRLAWAWLVRLQLAELWQPIWATQAAHSYASDSNNNDDDDGGGGGGGVIYPDPEYPPEVTDEVVIENDNGNGNGNNGNGASYPSVVQESSTPPTHSTTTNFPPHKLRFCEKHTDLYVLQPDRLNASGQGNPLKGKLTNCHMSGCERPFSVQKISYTNLILLVIDTLCPCGNKKLSIRPYEAMIEPGACTARRERLYRRRPGKCINYHPEELEIKVCGSAPRAAGLALSLLLLLAAALTTSST
;
A
#
# COMPACT_ATOMS: atom_id res chain seq x y z
N MET A 1 20.33 -34.96 -8.36
CA MET A 1 20.49 -34.03 -7.22
C MET A 1 20.84 -32.60 -7.67
N ARG A 2 19.98 -31.93 -8.47
CA ARG A 2 20.08 -30.47 -8.78
C ARG A 2 18.71 -29.92 -9.22
N LYS A 3 17.69 -30.04 -8.36
CA LYS A 3 16.33 -29.52 -8.66
C LYS A 3 15.61 -28.81 -7.50
N TYR A 4 16.28 -28.55 -6.36
CA TYR A 4 15.62 -27.96 -5.19
C TYR A 4 16.32 -26.74 -4.57
N GLN A 5 17.34 -26.16 -5.22
CA GLN A 5 18.12 -25.06 -4.61
C GLN A 5 17.62 -23.63 -4.96
N CYS A 6 16.73 -23.45 -5.94
CA CYS A 6 16.29 -22.10 -6.36
C CYS A 6 15.00 -21.59 -5.70
N PHE A 7 14.35 -22.37 -4.82
CA PHE A 7 13.10 -21.93 -4.16
C PHE A 7 13.29 -21.39 -2.75
N LEU A 8 14.49 -21.49 -2.16
CA LEU A 8 14.73 -21.10 -0.77
C LEU A 8 15.35 -19.70 -0.59
N PHE A 9 15.80 -19.05 -1.66
CA PHE A 9 16.50 -17.76 -1.57
C PHE A 9 15.63 -16.54 -1.94
N ILE A 10 14.38 -16.74 -2.36
CA ILE A 10 13.45 -15.66 -2.75
C ILE A 10 12.39 -15.38 -1.67
N LEU A 11 12.17 -16.28 -0.71
CA LEU A 11 11.13 -16.11 0.31
C LEU A 11 11.53 -15.23 1.49
N THR A 12 12.82 -15.08 1.81
CA THR A 12 13.24 -14.34 3.01
C THR A 12 13.29 -12.82 2.83
N GLN A 13 13.34 -12.31 1.60
CA GLN A 13 13.35 -10.86 1.33
C GLN A 13 11.99 -10.32 0.83
N TYR A 14 11.07 -11.22 0.48
CA TYR A 14 9.75 -10.87 -0.04
C TYR A 14 8.64 -10.87 1.04
N GLU A 15 8.90 -11.44 2.22
CA GLU A 15 7.95 -11.45 3.35
C GLU A 15 7.92 -10.13 4.14
N GLU A 16 8.90 -9.23 3.98
CA GLU A 16 8.96 -7.97 4.74
C GLU A 16 8.19 -6.81 4.07
N THR A 17 7.81 -6.91 2.79
CA THR A 17 7.22 -5.79 2.02
C THR A 17 5.75 -5.98 1.62
N LEU A 18 5.20 -7.19 1.73
CA LEU A 18 3.78 -7.40 1.51
C LEU A 18 3.03 -7.28 2.84
N LYS A 19 2.21 -6.23 3.01
CA LYS A 19 1.11 -6.23 3.99
C LYS A 19 0.41 -7.60 3.86
N ARG A 20 0.58 -8.50 4.84
CA ARG A 20 0.08 -9.88 4.78
C ARG A 20 -1.38 -9.85 4.31
N LYS A 21 -1.65 -10.57 3.22
CA LYS A 21 -2.93 -10.67 2.48
C LYS A 21 -4.13 -10.22 3.32
N TYR A 22 -4.84 -9.20 2.83
CA TYR A 22 -6.09 -8.67 3.37
C TYR A 22 -7.08 -9.80 3.72
N ILE A 23 -7.29 -10.10 5.02
CA ILE A 23 -8.19 -11.21 5.42
C ILE A 23 -9.60 -10.69 5.81
N SER A 24 -9.73 -9.45 6.27
CA SER A 24 -11.04 -8.77 6.41
C SER A 24 -10.83 -7.29 6.68
N VAL A 25 -11.20 -6.45 5.72
CA VAL A 25 -11.06 -5.00 5.80
C VAL A 25 -12.43 -4.38 5.59
N ASP A 26 -12.76 -3.39 6.42
CA ASP A 26 -13.99 -2.65 6.26
C ASP A 26 -13.84 -1.50 5.25
N LEU A 27 -14.91 -1.14 4.53
CA LEU A 27 -14.90 0.02 3.63
C LEU A 27 -14.51 1.31 4.36
N SER A 28 -14.94 1.47 5.61
CA SER A 28 -14.61 2.63 6.46
C SER A 28 -13.15 2.69 6.93
N GLU A 29 -12.38 1.61 6.73
CA GLU A 29 -10.95 1.53 7.05
C GLU A 29 -10.06 1.81 5.83
N VAL A 30 -10.63 1.81 4.61
CA VAL A 30 -9.89 2.05 3.35
C VAL A 30 -10.21 3.44 2.79
N GLU A 31 -11.49 3.79 2.73
CA GLU A 31 -11.95 5.07 2.20
C GLU A 31 -11.91 6.13 3.30
N LEU A 32 -10.92 7.02 3.25
CA LEU A 32 -10.72 8.05 4.27
C LEU A 32 -11.50 9.33 3.90
N SER A 33 -12.76 9.42 4.31
CA SER A 33 -13.61 10.60 4.03
C SER A 33 -13.04 11.89 4.64
N ASP A 34 -13.06 13.00 3.88
CA ASP A 34 -12.73 14.34 4.35
C ASP A 34 -13.94 14.99 5.02
N TYR A 35 -14.14 14.71 6.30
CA TYR A 35 -15.19 15.32 7.12
C TYR A 35 -14.61 16.45 7.97
N GLU A 36 -15.04 17.69 7.72
CA GLU A 36 -14.65 18.90 8.47
C GLU A 36 -15.59 19.22 9.66
N GLY A 37 -16.56 18.35 9.98
CA GLY A 37 -17.49 18.57 11.09
C GLY A 37 -16.92 18.22 12.46
N PRO A 38 -17.55 18.69 13.55
CA PRO A 38 -17.09 18.45 14.92
C PRO A 38 -17.00 16.93 15.19
N LEU A 39 -15.95 16.55 15.91
CA LEU A 39 -15.45 15.19 16.16
C LEU A 39 -16.44 14.21 16.84
N TYR A 40 -17.73 14.55 16.96
CA TYR A 40 -18.69 13.88 17.83
C TYR A 40 -19.97 13.34 17.16
N SER A 41 -20.13 13.37 15.83
CA SER A 41 -21.21 12.61 15.18
C SER A 41 -20.69 11.56 14.20
N MET A 42 -20.03 10.53 14.73
CA MET A 42 -19.62 9.30 14.03
C MET A 42 -20.79 8.50 13.41
N ASN A 43 -22.03 8.95 13.52
CA ASN A 43 -23.20 8.18 13.09
C ASN A 43 -23.77 8.57 11.71
N ASN A 44 -23.43 9.74 11.16
CA ASN A 44 -24.01 10.24 9.89
C ASN A 44 -22.92 10.83 8.96
N SER A 45 -21.93 10.03 8.58
CA SER A 45 -21.04 10.41 7.46
C SER A 45 -21.57 9.78 6.17
N LEU A 46 -21.45 10.50 5.05
CA LEU A 46 -21.88 10.02 3.72
C LEU A 46 -21.25 8.65 3.37
N LEU A 47 -20.05 8.37 3.89
CA LEU A 47 -19.38 7.08 3.77
C LEU A 47 -20.11 5.95 4.51
N LEU A 48 -20.64 6.22 5.70
CA LEU A 48 -21.41 5.24 6.46
C LEU A 48 -22.80 4.99 5.84
N ASP A 49 -23.39 6.02 5.24
CA ASP A 49 -24.63 5.89 4.48
C ASP A 49 -24.41 5.04 3.21
N LEU A 50 -23.38 5.36 2.41
CA LEU A 50 -22.95 4.54 1.27
C LEU A 50 -22.75 3.08 1.67
N ARG A 51 -21.99 2.86 2.75
CA ARG A 51 -21.73 1.53 3.29
C ARG A 51 -23.04 0.81 3.62
N ARG A 52 -23.97 1.49 4.32
CA ARG A 52 -25.25 0.93 4.72
C ARG A 52 -26.09 0.53 3.52
N ASP A 53 -26.18 1.39 2.52
CA ASP A 53 -26.95 1.14 1.30
C ASP A 53 -26.37 -0.04 0.50
N MET A 54 -25.04 -0.15 0.43
CA MET A 54 -24.39 -1.33 -0.17
C MET A 54 -24.66 -2.62 0.61
N ILE A 55 -24.72 -2.59 1.95
CA ILE A 55 -25.07 -3.75 2.79
C ILE A 55 -26.55 -4.14 2.63
N ASP A 56 -27.42 -3.14 2.53
CA ASP A 56 -28.85 -3.31 2.31
C ASP A 56 -29.19 -3.66 0.85
N GLN A 57 -28.18 -3.80 -0.01
CA GLN A 57 -28.31 -4.20 -1.42
C GLN A 57 -29.18 -3.23 -2.22
N LYS A 58 -29.00 -1.92 -1.99
CA LYS A 58 -29.63 -0.87 -2.78
C LYS A 58 -28.73 -0.47 -3.94
N GLU A 59 -29.35 0.06 -4.99
CA GLU A 59 -28.69 0.72 -6.11
C GLU A 59 -28.70 2.22 -5.86
N GLY A 60 -27.60 2.92 -6.17
CA GLY A 60 -27.54 4.36 -6.04
C GLY A 60 -26.20 4.96 -6.45
N GLU A 61 -26.16 6.29 -6.37
CA GLU A 61 -24.98 7.11 -6.59
C GLU A 61 -24.79 8.08 -5.42
N THR A 62 -23.55 8.40 -5.09
CA THR A 62 -23.22 9.41 -4.07
C THR A 62 -21.85 10.02 -4.37
N GLU A 63 -21.59 11.19 -3.81
CA GLU A 63 -20.32 11.88 -4.00
C GLU A 63 -19.84 12.52 -2.70
N PHE A 64 -18.54 12.41 -2.42
CA PHE A 64 -17.90 13.09 -1.30
C PHE A 64 -16.39 13.19 -1.50
N SER A 65 -15.76 14.05 -0.69
CA SER A 65 -14.31 14.24 -0.71
C SER A 65 -13.58 13.18 0.12
N VAL A 66 -12.47 12.69 -0.41
CA VAL A 66 -11.65 11.61 0.17
C VAL A 66 -10.20 12.06 0.24
N LYS A 67 -9.53 11.66 1.33
CA LYS A 67 -8.10 11.84 1.57
C LYS A 67 -7.34 10.66 0.97
N SER A 68 -6.54 10.92 -0.05
CA SER A 68 -5.60 9.95 -0.63
C SER A 68 -4.19 10.28 -0.18
N HIS A 69 -3.52 9.35 0.49
CA HIS A 69 -2.12 9.53 0.90
C HIS A 69 -1.15 8.87 -0.09
N TYR A 70 0.05 9.42 -0.19
CA TYR A 70 1.13 8.93 -1.05
C TYR A 70 2.44 8.81 -0.27
N ASP A 71 3.41 8.11 -0.85
CA ASP A 71 4.79 8.00 -0.34
C ASP A 71 4.86 7.56 1.14
N GLU A 72 4.20 6.45 1.51
CA GLU A 72 4.17 5.93 2.88
C GLU A 72 3.63 6.94 3.92
N MET A 73 2.50 7.59 3.60
CA MET A 73 1.86 8.63 4.42
C MET A 73 2.73 9.87 4.65
N ARG A 74 3.50 10.31 3.64
CA ARG A 74 4.25 11.58 3.70
C ARG A 74 3.54 12.73 3.00
N ARG A 75 2.69 12.42 2.02
CA ARG A 75 1.90 13.38 1.25
C ARG A 75 0.44 13.02 1.30
N VAL A 76 -0.41 14.01 1.16
CA VAL A 76 -1.86 13.82 1.05
C VAL A 76 -2.41 14.70 -0.06
N SER A 77 -3.39 14.16 -0.78
CA SER A 77 -4.25 14.85 -1.72
C SER A 77 -5.69 14.65 -1.27
N VAL A 78 -6.50 15.70 -1.41
CA VAL A 78 -7.94 15.59 -1.17
C VAL A 78 -8.63 15.79 -2.50
N ARG A 79 -9.47 14.82 -2.86
CA ARG A 79 -10.17 14.78 -4.13
C ARG A 79 -11.62 14.39 -3.92
N ARG A 80 -12.49 14.88 -4.79
CA ARG A 80 -13.90 14.50 -4.80
C ARG A 80 -14.10 13.28 -5.68
N HIS A 81 -14.85 12.32 -5.19
CA HIS A 81 -15.10 11.02 -5.81
C HIS A 81 -16.59 10.84 -6.05
N ASN A 82 -16.92 10.30 -7.23
CA ASN A 82 -18.26 9.85 -7.58
C ASN A 82 -18.31 8.34 -7.38
N TYR A 83 -19.18 7.89 -6.49
CA TYR A 83 -19.41 6.49 -6.16
C TYR A 83 -20.72 6.03 -6.81
N PHE A 84 -20.64 4.91 -7.53
CA PHE A 84 -21.78 4.20 -8.11
C PHE A 84 -21.83 2.81 -7.53
N TYR A 85 -22.99 2.35 -7.05
CA TYR A 85 -23.09 1.03 -6.42
C TYR A 85 -24.38 0.30 -6.79
N GLU A 86 -24.27 -1.02 -6.98
CA GLU A 86 -25.39 -1.89 -7.36
C GLU A 86 -25.24 -3.29 -6.70
N PRO A 87 -26.33 -3.96 -6.30
CA PRO A 87 -26.29 -5.33 -5.80
C PRO A 87 -25.99 -6.37 -6.88
N ILE A 88 -25.15 -7.36 -6.57
CA ILE A 88 -24.91 -8.51 -7.45
C ILE A 88 -26.02 -9.54 -7.23
N LYS A 89 -26.93 -9.64 -8.20
CA LYS A 89 -28.11 -10.53 -8.16
C LYS A 89 -27.74 -11.97 -7.79
N GLY A 90 -28.47 -12.53 -6.82
CA GLY A 90 -28.28 -13.91 -6.35
C GLY A 90 -27.12 -14.10 -5.37
N THR A 91 -26.42 -13.03 -4.99
CA THR A 91 -25.34 -13.08 -3.99
C THR A 91 -25.59 -12.05 -2.88
N PRO A 92 -24.94 -12.17 -1.70
CA PRO A 92 -24.99 -11.14 -0.67
C PRO A 92 -24.05 -9.94 -0.96
N PHE A 93 -23.35 -9.95 -2.10
CA PHE A 93 -22.37 -8.93 -2.45
C PHE A 93 -23.02 -7.77 -3.21
N SER A 94 -22.45 -6.59 -3.00
CA SER A 94 -22.72 -5.38 -3.78
C SER A 94 -21.42 -4.88 -4.38
N LEU A 95 -21.48 -4.35 -5.59
CA LEU A 95 -20.33 -3.80 -6.30
C LEU A 95 -20.37 -2.28 -6.18
N GLY A 96 -19.22 -1.67 -5.88
CA GLY A 96 -19.03 -0.22 -5.90
C GLY A 96 -17.97 0.14 -6.95
N LEU A 97 -18.21 1.20 -7.70
CA LEU A 97 -17.28 1.81 -8.66
C LEU A 97 -17.04 3.25 -8.24
N VAL A 98 -15.77 3.67 -8.25
CA VAL A 98 -15.35 5.01 -7.83
C VAL A 98 -14.63 5.69 -8.99
N LEU A 99 -15.11 6.87 -9.38
CA LEU A 99 -14.48 7.70 -10.42
C LEU A 99 -14.07 9.05 -9.82
N PRO A 100 -12.82 9.51 -10.00
CA PRO A 100 -12.42 10.83 -9.56
C PRO A 100 -13.14 11.91 -10.37
N GLU A 101 -13.57 12.96 -9.68
CA GLU A 101 -14.10 14.14 -10.35
C GLU A 101 -12.96 14.88 -11.09
N GLY A 102 -13.24 15.36 -12.30
CA GLY A 102 -12.28 16.09 -13.14
C GLY A 102 -11.48 15.21 -14.11
N TYR A 103 -11.18 13.95 -13.76
CA TYR A 103 -10.54 12.99 -14.66
C TYR A 103 -10.99 11.56 -14.33
N GLY A 104 -11.84 10.95 -15.15
CA GLY A 104 -12.36 9.60 -14.88
C GLY A 104 -13.73 9.32 -15.49
N MET A 105 -14.53 10.36 -15.70
CA MET A 105 -15.82 10.24 -16.39
C MET A 105 -15.69 9.97 -17.90
N TYR A 106 -14.54 10.32 -18.48
CA TYR A 106 -14.24 10.14 -19.89
C TYR A 106 -12.91 9.41 -20.05
N GLU A 107 -12.88 8.50 -21.00
CA GLU A 107 -11.67 7.81 -21.45
C GLU A 107 -11.30 8.30 -22.85
N LEU A 108 -10.00 8.50 -23.08
CA LEU A 108 -9.50 8.78 -24.43
C LEU A 108 -9.48 7.48 -25.23
N HIS A 109 -10.41 7.31 -26.16
CA HIS A 109 -10.38 6.18 -27.10
C HIS A 109 -9.64 6.58 -28.38
N ALA A 110 -8.34 6.26 -28.44
CA ALA A 110 -7.50 6.56 -29.60
C ALA A 110 -6.70 5.31 -30.02
N GLU A 111 -6.98 4.80 -31.21
CA GLU A 111 -6.42 3.55 -31.73
C GLU A 111 -5.85 3.75 -33.13
N GLN A 112 -4.69 3.15 -33.41
CA GLN A 112 -4.15 3.06 -34.76
C GLN A 112 -4.25 1.63 -35.28
N GLU A 113 -4.94 1.45 -36.41
CA GLU A 113 -5.00 0.14 -37.05
C GLU A 113 -3.63 -0.27 -37.60
N ILE A 114 -3.11 -1.41 -37.11
CA ILE A 114 -1.79 -1.95 -37.48
C ILE A 114 -1.69 -2.28 -38.98
N ARG A 115 -2.78 -2.73 -39.62
CA ARG A 115 -2.79 -3.11 -41.04
C ARG A 115 -2.78 -1.92 -41.99
N HIS A 116 -3.45 -0.85 -41.60
CA HIS A 116 -3.54 0.39 -42.39
C HIS A 116 -2.52 1.44 -41.93
N ALA A 117 -1.59 1.06 -41.05
CA ALA A 117 -0.52 1.93 -40.61
C ALA A 117 0.44 2.22 -41.78
N HIS A 118 0.83 3.49 -41.91
CA HIS A 118 1.80 3.92 -42.92
C HIS A 118 3.22 3.53 -42.47
N GLY A 119 3.66 2.32 -42.86
CA GLY A 119 5.00 1.81 -42.57
C GLY A 119 5.03 0.65 -41.58
N ASN A 120 6.24 0.20 -41.23
CA ASN A 120 6.40 -0.92 -40.30
C ASN A 120 6.26 -0.43 -38.85
N VAL A 121 5.18 -0.83 -38.18
CA VAL A 121 4.87 -0.45 -36.78
C VAL A 121 5.99 -0.81 -35.80
N THR A 122 6.74 -1.89 -36.06
CA THR A 122 7.87 -2.28 -35.20
C THR A 122 9.02 -1.27 -35.22
N GLN A 123 9.04 -0.35 -36.19
CA GLN A 123 10.02 0.73 -36.25
C GLN A 123 9.90 1.70 -35.07
N TYR A 124 8.69 1.91 -34.55
CA TYR A 124 8.47 2.82 -33.42
C TYR A 124 9.01 2.27 -32.09
N PHE A 125 9.37 0.98 -32.05
CA PHE A 125 9.88 0.30 -30.84
C PHE A 125 11.37 -0.04 -30.97
N LYS A 126 12.11 0.72 -31.79
CA LYS A 126 13.56 0.54 -31.92
C LYS A 126 14.28 1.15 -30.72
N GLY A 127 15.32 0.46 -30.26
CA GLY A 127 16.11 0.87 -29.10
C GLY A 127 15.66 0.20 -27.81
N THR A 128 16.35 0.53 -26.72
CA THR A 128 16.15 -0.06 -25.39
C THR A 128 15.42 0.87 -24.42
N ASN A 129 15.23 2.15 -24.79
CA ASN A 129 14.75 3.19 -23.88
C ASN A 129 13.22 3.29 -23.84
N TRP A 130 12.56 2.13 -23.78
CA TRP A 130 11.13 2.04 -23.58
C TRP A 130 10.78 0.80 -22.76
N LYS A 131 9.68 0.89 -22.01
CA LYS A 131 9.09 -0.21 -21.25
C LYS A 131 7.58 -0.20 -21.40
N VAL A 132 6.96 -1.35 -21.18
CA VAL A 132 5.50 -1.46 -21.10
C VAL A 132 5.06 -1.93 -19.72
N HIS A 133 3.80 -1.62 -19.37
CA HIS A 133 3.24 -2.04 -18.10
C HIS A 133 3.31 -3.58 -17.94
N PRO A 134 3.95 -4.11 -16.87
CA PRO A 134 4.26 -5.54 -16.77
C PRO A 134 3.04 -6.43 -16.48
N ASP A 135 2.05 -5.90 -15.76
CA ASP A 135 0.84 -6.67 -15.39
C ASP A 135 -0.27 -6.61 -16.45
N TRP A 136 -0.11 -5.78 -17.49
CA TRP A 136 -1.14 -5.61 -18.51
C TRP A 136 -1.01 -6.67 -19.60
N THR A 137 -2.14 -7.22 -20.02
CA THR A 137 -2.20 -8.28 -21.03
C THR A 137 -2.51 -7.71 -22.40
N TYR A 138 -1.49 -7.23 -23.12
CA TYR A 138 -1.64 -6.82 -24.52
C TYR A 138 -1.97 -8.02 -25.40
N CYS A 139 -1.12 -9.05 -25.34
CA CYS A 139 -1.31 -10.34 -25.97
C CYS A 139 -0.62 -11.41 -25.12
N GLU A 140 -1.26 -12.57 -24.97
CA GLU A 140 -0.70 -13.72 -24.28
C GLU A 140 -1.04 -15.02 -25.01
N TYR A 141 -0.11 -15.97 -25.00
CA TYR A 141 -0.39 -17.34 -25.38
C TYR A 141 -1.06 -18.09 -24.23
N TYR A 142 -1.77 -19.16 -24.56
CA TYR A 142 -2.28 -20.10 -23.55
C TYR A 142 -1.14 -20.64 -22.69
N PHE A 143 -1.39 -20.84 -21.39
CA PHE A 143 -0.34 -21.15 -20.41
C PHE A 143 0.42 -22.46 -20.68
N GLU A 144 -0.16 -23.38 -21.46
CA GLU A 144 0.49 -24.64 -21.88
C GLU A 144 1.28 -24.51 -23.20
N SER A 145 1.38 -23.31 -23.77
CA SER A 145 2.20 -23.06 -24.96
C SER A 145 3.69 -23.17 -24.64
N ASP A 146 4.49 -23.64 -25.60
CA ASP A 146 5.95 -23.70 -25.47
C ASP A 146 6.61 -22.31 -25.63
N LYS A 147 5.83 -21.28 -25.97
CA LYS A 147 6.31 -19.93 -26.24
C LYS A 147 6.44 -19.13 -24.94
N TRP A 148 7.66 -19.05 -24.44
CA TRP A 148 8.05 -18.23 -23.29
C TRP A 148 8.78 -16.95 -23.73
N PHE A 149 8.53 -15.85 -23.02
CA PHE A 149 9.20 -14.55 -23.23
C PHE A 149 9.83 -14.08 -21.93
N ALA A 150 11.06 -13.56 -21.98
CA ALA A 150 11.75 -13.08 -20.78
C ALA A 150 11.14 -11.78 -20.28
N THR A 151 10.71 -10.90 -21.20
CA THR A 151 10.15 -9.59 -20.87
C THR A 151 8.79 -9.34 -21.55
N PRO A 152 7.93 -8.50 -20.97
CA PRO A 152 6.69 -8.05 -21.62
C PRO A 152 6.94 -7.37 -22.98
N GLU A 153 8.04 -6.64 -23.12
CA GLU A 153 8.43 -5.93 -24.34
C GLU A 153 8.69 -6.89 -25.51
N GLU A 154 9.44 -7.97 -25.27
CA GLU A 154 9.68 -9.03 -26.26
C GLU A 154 8.38 -9.68 -26.73
N ARG A 155 7.46 -9.92 -25.79
CA ARG A 155 6.14 -10.48 -26.08
C ARG A 155 5.34 -9.56 -27.00
N VAL A 156 5.30 -8.26 -26.68
CA VAL A 156 4.61 -7.26 -27.51
C VAL A 156 5.21 -7.23 -28.93
N LEU A 157 6.53 -7.16 -29.06
CA LEU A 157 7.21 -7.15 -30.36
C LEU A 157 6.91 -8.40 -31.19
N HIS A 158 6.88 -9.57 -30.55
CA HIS A 158 6.51 -10.82 -31.21
C HIS A 158 5.10 -10.72 -31.81
N PHE A 159 4.11 -10.27 -31.04
CA PHE A 159 2.73 -10.15 -31.52
C PHE A 159 2.52 -9.04 -32.55
N LEU A 160 3.24 -7.91 -32.45
CA LEU A 160 3.23 -6.86 -33.47
C LEU A 160 3.74 -7.37 -34.82
N THR A 161 4.80 -8.18 -34.81
CA THR A 161 5.34 -8.81 -36.02
C THR A 161 4.34 -9.78 -36.63
N GLN A 162 3.65 -10.57 -35.81
CA GLN A 162 2.59 -11.49 -36.27
C GLN A 162 1.35 -10.76 -36.80
N ALA A 163 0.98 -9.63 -36.19
CA ALA A 163 -0.19 -8.84 -36.58
C ALA A 163 -0.08 -8.25 -37.99
N HIS A 164 1.15 -8.09 -38.49
CA HIS A 164 1.41 -7.64 -39.86
C HIS A 164 1.18 -8.73 -40.92
N ASN A 165 1.20 -10.02 -40.54
CA ASN A 165 1.10 -11.12 -41.49
C ASN A 165 -0.32 -11.24 -42.09
N PRO A 166 -0.45 -11.48 -43.41
CA PRO A 166 -1.73 -11.72 -44.06
C PRO A 166 -2.34 -13.01 -43.50
N GLY A 167 -3.51 -12.90 -42.85
CA GLY A 167 -4.18 -14.01 -42.17
C GLY A 167 -4.25 -13.90 -40.64
N TRP A 168 -3.63 -12.88 -40.04
CA TRP A 168 -3.79 -12.59 -38.61
C TRP A 168 -5.26 -12.41 -38.22
N LYS A 169 -5.65 -12.93 -37.05
CA LYS A 169 -7.01 -12.79 -36.50
C LYS A 169 -6.94 -12.31 -35.06
N TRP A 170 -7.71 -11.27 -34.75
CA TRP A 170 -7.88 -10.82 -33.36
C TRP A 170 -8.72 -11.83 -32.59
N ARG A 171 -8.14 -12.45 -31.56
CA ARG A 171 -8.81 -13.40 -30.67
C ARG A 171 -9.07 -12.72 -29.32
N SER A 172 -10.34 -12.39 -29.07
CA SER A 172 -10.80 -11.68 -27.86
C SER A 172 -11.25 -12.60 -26.73
N MET A 173 -11.32 -13.92 -26.96
CA MET A 173 -11.68 -14.86 -25.90
C MET A 173 -10.44 -15.24 -25.09
N ARG A 174 -10.33 -14.69 -23.88
CA ARG A 174 -9.36 -15.17 -22.89
C ARG A 174 -9.70 -16.61 -22.55
N PRO A 175 -8.79 -17.58 -22.76
CA PRO A 175 -9.05 -18.96 -22.36
C PRO A 175 -9.30 -19.00 -20.85
N LYS A 176 -10.45 -19.53 -20.43
CA LYS A 176 -10.80 -19.65 -19.01
C LYS A 176 -9.72 -20.46 -18.30
N SER A 177 -9.25 -19.96 -17.16
CA SER A 177 -8.44 -20.77 -16.24
C SER A 177 -9.22 -22.04 -15.90
N PRO A 178 -8.61 -23.24 -15.98
CA PRO A 178 -9.33 -24.46 -15.68
C PRO A 178 -9.72 -24.44 -14.20
N THR A 179 -11.02 -24.24 -13.95
CA THR A 179 -11.60 -24.52 -12.65
C THR A 179 -11.49 -26.03 -12.42
N SER A 180 -11.15 -26.43 -11.20
CA SER A 180 -10.86 -27.83 -10.80
C SER A 180 -11.96 -28.85 -11.12
N HIS A 181 -13.15 -28.43 -11.56
CA HIS A 181 -14.33 -29.28 -11.71
C HIS A 181 -15.01 -29.23 -13.09
N GLN A 182 -14.45 -28.55 -14.09
CA GLN A 182 -15.01 -28.59 -15.44
C GLN A 182 -13.91 -28.79 -16.48
N LYS A 183 -13.81 -30.03 -17.01
CA LYS A 183 -13.05 -30.27 -18.24
C LYS A 183 -13.75 -29.52 -19.37
N PRO A 184 -13.12 -28.53 -20.01
CA PRO A 184 -13.73 -27.89 -21.18
C PRO A 184 -13.94 -28.94 -22.27
N ALA A 185 -15.12 -28.93 -22.90
CA ALA A 185 -15.53 -29.89 -23.91
C ALA A 185 -14.63 -29.89 -25.17
N ASN A 186 -13.79 -28.87 -25.35
CA ASN A 186 -12.71 -28.83 -26.34
C ASN A 186 -11.44 -28.30 -25.66
N LYS A 187 -10.34 -29.06 -25.72
CA LYS A 187 -9.03 -28.51 -25.37
C LYS A 187 -8.72 -27.37 -26.35
N PRO A 188 -8.45 -26.14 -25.88
CA PRO A 188 -8.00 -25.10 -26.78
C PRO A 188 -6.68 -25.54 -27.44
N ASP A 189 -6.47 -25.13 -28.68
CA ASP A 189 -5.22 -25.35 -29.39
C ASP A 189 -4.04 -24.82 -28.54
N LYS A 190 -2.92 -25.56 -28.54
CA LYS A 190 -1.73 -25.24 -27.73
C LYS A 190 -1.17 -23.86 -28.07
N ASP A 191 -1.36 -23.43 -29.32
CA ASP A 191 -0.98 -22.11 -29.83
C ASP A 191 -2.16 -21.11 -29.88
N SER A 192 -3.23 -21.39 -29.15
CA SER A 192 -4.26 -20.37 -28.92
C SER A 192 -3.68 -19.18 -28.15
N TYR A 193 -4.10 -17.99 -28.56
CA TYR A 193 -3.67 -16.73 -27.97
C TYR A 193 -4.87 -15.84 -27.73
N PHE A 194 -4.72 -14.96 -26.74
CA PHE A 194 -5.62 -13.86 -26.45
C PHE A 194 -4.87 -12.55 -26.76
N CYS A 195 -5.53 -11.62 -27.41
CA CYS A 195 -5.00 -10.28 -27.66
C CYS A 195 -6.10 -9.25 -27.44
N ASP A 196 -5.81 -8.26 -26.59
CA ASP A 196 -6.63 -7.07 -26.49
C ASP A 196 -6.30 -6.15 -27.68
N LYS A 197 -7.24 -6.07 -28.62
CA LYS A 197 -7.10 -5.26 -29.83
C LYS A 197 -6.95 -3.78 -29.48
N GLY A 198 -7.78 -3.25 -28.60
CA GLY A 198 -7.84 -1.82 -28.34
C GLY A 198 -6.62 -1.33 -27.57
N LEU A 199 -6.17 -2.13 -26.59
CA LEU A 199 -4.95 -1.83 -25.84
C LEU A 199 -3.71 -1.87 -26.73
N LEU A 200 -3.55 -2.90 -27.58
CA LEU A 200 -2.39 -3.01 -28.47
C LEU A 200 -2.39 -1.90 -29.55
N GLN A 201 -3.55 -1.54 -30.11
CA GLN A 201 -3.66 -0.46 -31.08
C GLN A 201 -3.46 0.93 -30.46
N SER A 202 -3.89 1.13 -29.21
CA SER A 202 -3.57 2.34 -28.44
C SER A 202 -2.06 2.43 -28.18
N LEU A 203 -1.41 1.33 -27.82
CA LEU A 203 0.05 1.27 -27.61
C LEU A 203 0.83 1.66 -28.88
N VAL A 204 0.38 1.19 -30.04
CA VAL A 204 0.99 1.52 -31.34
C VAL A 204 0.83 3.01 -31.68
N LEU A 205 -0.36 3.57 -31.41
CA LEU A 205 -0.61 4.99 -31.62
C LEU A 205 0.28 5.85 -30.72
N ASP A 206 0.34 5.51 -29.42
CA ASP A 206 1.16 6.21 -28.44
C ASP A 206 2.65 6.13 -28.84
N ALA A 207 3.11 4.94 -29.26
CA ALA A 207 4.47 4.74 -29.73
C ALA A 207 4.80 5.59 -30.98
N TRP A 208 3.86 5.73 -31.92
CA TRP A 208 4.01 6.61 -33.08
C TRP A 208 4.03 8.08 -32.67
N ALA A 209 3.12 8.51 -31.80
CA ALA A 209 3.03 9.89 -31.33
C ALA A 209 4.30 10.31 -30.55
N THR A 210 4.96 9.37 -29.88
CA THR A 210 6.22 9.60 -29.15
C THR A 210 7.47 9.26 -29.96
N ASP A 211 7.38 8.82 -31.22
CA ASP A 211 8.55 8.40 -32.03
C ASP A 211 9.55 9.55 -32.27
N ASP A 212 9.05 10.77 -32.37
CA ASP A 212 9.86 11.99 -32.50
C ASP A 212 10.72 12.29 -31.28
N PHE A 213 10.37 11.74 -30.11
CA PHE A 213 11.12 11.90 -28.87
C PHE A 213 12.51 11.26 -28.99
N ASP A 214 12.61 10.10 -29.66
CA ASP A 214 13.85 9.33 -29.78
C ASP A 214 14.78 9.89 -30.87
N LYS A 215 14.23 10.57 -31.88
CA LYS A 215 14.98 11.04 -33.07
C LYS A 215 15.62 12.42 -32.93
N ARG A 216 15.12 13.27 -32.03
CA ARG A 216 15.53 14.70 -31.95
C ARG A 216 16.78 14.96 -31.10
N SER A 217 17.42 13.93 -30.56
CA SER A 217 18.73 14.06 -29.88
C SER A 217 19.87 14.44 -30.85
N GLU A 218 19.75 14.13 -32.15
CA GLU A 218 20.85 14.30 -33.12
C GLU A 218 20.72 15.46 -34.12
N LYS A 219 19.57 16.17 -34.21
CA LYS A 219 19.39 17.27 -35.19
C LYS A 219 18.80 18.54 -34.60
N SER A 220 19.51 19.63 -34.87
CA SER A 220 19.19 21.04 -34.58
C SER A 220 17.73 21.41 -34.85
N MET A 221 17.19 22.27 -33.98
CA MET A 221 15.86 22.85 -34.01
C MET A 221 15.51 23.40 -35.41
N GLN A 222 14.75 22.64 -36.18
CA GLN A 222 13.87 23.19 -37.19
C GLN A 222 12.41 22.84 -36.88
N LYS A 223 11.59 23.78 -37.34
CA LYS A 223 10.28 24.17 -36.87
C LYS A 223 9.23 23.25 -37.50
N GLU A 224 8.61 22.36 -36.71
CA GLU A 224 7.35 21.68 -37.10
C GLU A 224 6.57 21.06 -35.91
N GLU A 225 5.41 21.69 -35.66
CA GLU A 225 4.03 21.24 -35.39
C GLU A 225 3.64 20.00 -34.55
N SER A 226 4.47 19.45 -33.66
CA SER A 226 3.95 18.55 -32.61
C SER A 226 3.79 19.32 -31.29
N PRO A 227 2.59 19.42 -30.67
CA PRO A 227 2.38 20.16 -29.40
C PRO A 227 3.29 19.66 -28.26
N ILE A 228 3.56 18.35 -28.23
CA ILE A 228 4.49 17.72 -27.28
C ILE A 228 5.93 18.14 -27.61
N ALA A 229 6.29 18.21 -28.89
CA ALA A 229 7.60 18.69 -29.31
C ALA A 229 7.77 20.19 -29.09
N ILE A 230 6.71 21.01 -29.13
CA ILE A 230 6.75 22.42 -28.74
C ILE A 230 6.94 22.53 -27.23
N LEU A 231 6.20 21.76 -26.43
CA LEU A 231 6.35 21.75 -24.97
C LEU A 231 7.77 21.31 -24.57
N MET A 232 8.26 20.21 -25.14
CA MET A 232 9.61 19.71 -24.89
C MET A 232 10.68 20.62 -25.49
N ALA A 233 10.48 21.22 -26.67
CA ALA A 233 11.41 22.19 -27.22
C ALA A 233 11.39 23.52 -26.46
N VAL A 234 10.28 23.94 -25.86
CA VAL A 234 10.23 25.11 -24.97
C VAL A 234 10.97 24.78 -23.67
N LEU A 235 10.75 23.59 -23.11
CA LEU A 235 11.46 23.12 -21.92
C LEU A 235 12.97 22.95 -22.18
N HIS A 236 13.36 22.40 -23.33
CA HIS A 236 14.77 22.23 -23.73
C HIS A 236 15.42 23.52 -24.22
N SER A 237 14.76 24.37 -25.03
CA SER A 237 15.38 25.61 -25.54
C SER A 237 15.51 26.69 -24.46
N LYS A 238 14.57 26.77 -23.51
CA LYS A 238 14.69 27.67 -22.35
C LYS A 238 15.48 27.07 -21.19
N GLY A 239 15.50 25.74 -21.07
CA GLY A 239 16.16 25.00 -19.99
C GLY A 239 17.62 24.62 -20.29
N LYS A 240 17.97 24.15 -21.48
CA LYS A 240 19.33 23.62 -21.79
C LYS A 240 20.44 24.68 -21.75
N GLY A 241 20.10 25.96 -21.71
CA GLY A 241 21.03 27.06 -21.45
C GLY A 241 21.02 27.60 -20.01
N ARG A 242 20.12 27.14 -19.13
CA ARG A 242 19.92 27.66 -17.76
C ARG A 242 19.94 26.59 -16.66
N PHE A 243 19.51 25.37 -16.97
CA PHE A 243 19.35 24.25 -16.05
C PHE A 243 20.00 22.99 -16.63
N ASP A 244 20.77 22.29 -15.81
CA ASP A 244 21.44 21.05 -16.19
C ASP A 244 20.46 19.86 -16.19
N VAL A 245 19.97 19.49 -17.36
CA VAL A 245 18.96 18.43 -17.55
C VAL A 245 19.64 17.06 -17.60
N ALA A 246 19.28 16.18 -16.67
CA ALA A 246 19.79 14.81 -16.59
C ALA A 246 18.98 13.85 -17.48
N ARG A 247 17.64 13.88 -17.35
CA ARG A 247 16.73 12.92 -17.99
C ARG A 247 15.43 13.58 -18.42
N SER A 248 14.87 13.16 -19.54
CA SER A 248 13.49 13.45 -19.95
C SER A 248 12.72 12.16 -20.14
N PHE A 249 11.44 12.13 -19.80
CA PHE A 249 10.62 10.92 -19.93
C PHE A 249 9.15 11.23 -20.23
N ILE A 250 8.47 10.24 -20.81
CA ILE A 250 7.05 10.31 -21.17
C ILE A 250 6.40 8.99 -20.78
N ALA A 251 5.30 9.05 -20.04
CA ALA A 251 4.44 7.90 -19.77
C ALA A 251 3.04 8.13 -20.32
N THR A 252 2.54 7.19 -21.10
CA THR A 252 1.24 7.31 -21.77
C THR A 252 0.19 6.42 -21.11
N ARG A 253 -1.09 6.69 -21.42
CA ARG A 253 -2.22 5.90 -20.92
C ARG A 253 -2.20 4.43 -21.39
N SER A 254 -1.51 4.11 -22.49
CA SER A 254 -1.40 2.73 -22.98
C SER A 254 -0.39 1.90 -22.19
N GLY A 255 0.22 2.44 -21.13
CA GLY A 255 1.24 1.77 -20.34
C GLY A 255 2.63 1.83 -20.96
N LEU A 256 2.88 2.70 -21.96
CA LEU A 256 4.20 2.93 -22.54
C LEU A 256 4.97 3.96 -21.71
N LEU A 257 6.19 3.61 -21.31
CA LEU A 257 7.17 4.52 -20.74
C LEU A 257 8.32 4.67 -21.72
N ARG A 258 8.73 5.91 -22.02
CA ARG A 258 9.96 6.24 -22.77
C ARG A 258 10.81 7.23 -22.00
N TRP A 259 12.13 7.13 -22.12
CA TRP A 259 13.05 8.08 -21.51
C TRP A 259 14.27 8.35 -22.38
N HIS A 260 14.90 9.48 -22.13
CA HIS A 260 16.14 9.88 -22.77
C HIS A 260 17.08 10.48 -21.73
N ASP A 261 18.30 9.95 -21.69
CA ASP A 261 19.35 10.38 -20.79
C ASP A 261 20.27 11.34 -21.53
N HIS A 262 20.34 12.58 -21.04
CA HIS A 262 21.16 13.63 -21.63
C HIS A 262 22.62 13.55 -21.16
N HIS A 263 22.87 12.85 -20.06
CA HIS A 263 24.19 12.61 -19.46
C HIS A 263 24.45 11.11 -19.23
N PRO A 264 24.70 10.32 -20.29
CA PRO A 264 24.86 8.86 -20.17
C PRO A 264 26.18 8.41 -19.52
N ASN A 265 27.15 9.30 -19.31
CA ASN A 265 28.55 8.95 -18.98
C ASN A 265 29.06 9.42 -17.60
N ASP A 266 28.22 10.06 -16.77
CA ASP A 266 28.66 10.46 -15.42
C ASP A 266 28.34 9.34 -14.42
N ASP A 267 29.35 8.51 -14.14
CA ASP A 267 29.48 7.52 -13.05
C ASP A 267 28.19 7.21 -12.26
N VAL A 268 27.40 6.27 -12.77
CA VAL A 268 26.19 5.79 -12.10
C VAL A 268 26.58 4.78 -11.02
N GLN A 269 26.67 5.25 -9.77
CA GLN A 269 26.40 4.41 -8.61
C GLN A 269 25.02 3.74 -8.81
N GLU A 270 24.96 2.46 -8.48
CA GLU A 270 23.85 1.50 -8.65
C GLU A 270 22.47 1.99 -8.16
N GLU A 271 21.86 2.99 -8.81
CA GLU A 271 20.41 3.18 -8.75
C GLU A 271 19.75 2.08 -9.59
N PRO A 272 18.64 1.48 -9.13
CA PRO A 272 17.84 0.62 -10.00
C PRO A 272 17.46 1.44 -11.23
N GLU A 273 17.77 0.89 -12.41
CA GLU A 273 17.55 1.54 -13.71
C GLU A 273 16.18 2.23 -13.66
N PHE A 274 16.11 3.55 -13.83
CA PHE A 274 14.89 4.35 -13.69
C PHE A 274 13.67 3.70 -14.37
N ALA A 275 13.92 3.08 -15.52
CA ALA A 275 12.99 2.28 -16.28
C ALA A 275 12.34 1.16 -15.46
N ASP A 276 13.13 0.42 -14.70
CA ASP A 276 12.73 -0.72 -13.91
C ASP A 276 11.90 -0.34 -12.67
N THR A 277 12.23 0.81 -12.05
CA THR A 277 11.48 1.38 -10.93
C THR A 277 10.12 1.90 -11.37
N TYR A 278 10.05 2.54 -12.55
CA TYR A 278 8.82 3.19 -13.04
C TYR A 278 8.07 2.43 -14.13
N ARG A 279 8.32 1.12 -14.31
CA ARG A 279 7.57 0.26 -15.25
C ARG A 279 6.04 0.37 -15.09
N ARG A 280 5.57 0.52 -13.86
CA ARG A 280 4.17 0.81 -13.51
C ARG A 280 3.96 2.32 -13.44
N SER A 281 4.18 3.04 -14.54
CA SER A 281 4.25 4.51 -14.51
C SER A 281 2.95 5.16 -14.03
N MET A 282 1.79 4.61 -14.40
CA MET A 282 0.48 5.14 -13.96
C MET A 282 0.25 4.97 -12.45
N ASP A 283 0.91 3.99 -11.82
CA ASP A 283 0.86 3.79 -10.38
C ASP A 283 1.82 4.71 -9.62
N ALA A 284 2.82 5.27 -10.32
CA ALA A 284 3.83 6.12 -9.72
C ALA A 284 3.23 7.41 -9.16
N THR A 285 3.80 7.88 -8.05
CA THR A 285 3.29 9.05 -7.34
C THR A 285 3.40 10.32 -8.17
N TRP A 286 4.45 10.48 -8.98
CA TRP A 286 4.58 11.62 -9.88
C TRP A 286 3.48 11.65 -10.97
N TYR A 287 3.04 10.49 -11.48
CA TYR A 287 1.98 10.43 -12.50
C TYR A 287 0.64 10.86 -11.89
N LYS A 288 0.26 10.23 -10.77
CA LYS A 288 -0.96 10.56 -10.03
C LYS A 288 -1.00 12.03 -9.62
N ARG A 289 0.12 12.55 -9.10
CA ARG A 289 0.23 13.96 -8.70
C ARG A 289 0.13 14.93 -9.87
N ALA A 290 0.72 14.63 -11.02
CA ALA A 290 0.62 15.49 -12.21
C ALA A 290 -0.84 15.58 -12.70
N VAL A 291 -1.55 14.45 -12.69
CA VAL A 291 -2.96 14.39 -13.07
C VAL A 291 -3.85 15.12 -12.06
N ASP A 292 -3.64 14.91 -10.76
CA ASP A 292 -4.33 15.63 -9.68
C ASP A 292 -4.09 17.15 -9.78
N GLN A 293 -2.84 17.56 -10.04
CA GLN A 293 -2.47 18.97 -10.14
C GLN A 293 -3.13 19.66 -11.34
N HIS A 294 -3.32 18.96 -12.47
CA HIS A 294 -3.99 19.51 -13.64
C HIS A 294 -5.46 19.89 -13.36
N ALA A 295 -6.14 19.18 -12.45
CA ALA A 295 -7.49 19.52 -12.02
C ALA A 295 -7.52 20.84 -11.22
N VAL A 296 -6.44 21.16 -10.50
CA VAL A 296 -6.31 22.42 -9.74
C VAL A 296 -5.88 23.56 -10.66
N GLU A 297 -4.77 23.38 -11.39
CA GLU A 297 -4.21 24.36 -12.32
C GLU A 297 -3.69 23.66 -13.59
N PRO A 298 -4.43 23.72 -14.72
CA PRO A 298 -4.12 22.94 -15.92
C PRO A 298 -2.72 23.18 -16.50
N GLU A 299 -2.23 24.42 -16.45
CA GLU A 299 -0.93 24.84 -17.00
C GLU A 299 0.24 24.67 -16.02
N SER A 300 0.00 24.08 -14.84
CA SER A 300 1.01 24.03 -13.79
C SER A 300 1.88 22.77 -13.87
N PHE A 301 3.15 22.93 -13.49
CA PHE A 301 4.10 21.83 -13.34
C PHE A 301 4.17 21.38 -11.87
N VAL A 302 4.28 20.08 -11.66
CA VAL A 302 4.55 19.48 -10.34
C VAL A 302 6.03 19.25 -10.18
N PHE A 303 6.64 19.98 -9.27
CA PHE A 303 8.02 19.79 -8.84
C PHE A 303 8.08 18.93 -7.57
N SER A 304 9.06 18.04 -7.53
CA SER A 304 9.35 17.19 -6.37
C SER A 304 10.82 16.83 -6.31
N VAL A 305 11.33 16.65 -5.10
CA VAL A 305 12.64 16.09 -4.80
C VAL A 305 12.47 14.78 -4.02
N PRO A 306 13.43 13.84 -4.13
CA PRO A 306 13.52 12.70 -3.22
C PRO A 306 13.58 13.13 -1.76
N PHE A 307 13.07 12.31 -0.85
CA PHE A 307 13.04 12.66 0.58
C PHE A 307 14.42 12.59 1.24
N ASP A 308 15.32 11.80 0.67
CA ASP A 308 16.72 11.61 1.03
C ASP A 308 17.65 12.56 0.25
N ALA A 309 17.11 13.61 -0.39
CA ALA A 309 17.89 14.55 -1.20
C ALA A 309 19.02 15.25 -0.43
N ALA A 310 18.91 15.37 0.90
CA ALA A 310 19.98 15.90 1.76
C ALA A 310 21.17 14.95 1.96
N GLU A 311 20.96 13.64 1.77
CA GLU A 311 21.99 12.60 1.92
C GLU A 311 22.68 12.30 0.59
N ASN A 312 21.97 12.52 -0.52
CA ASN A 312 22.50 12.34 -1.87
C ASN A 312 23.34 13.56 -2.29
N PRO A 313 24.60 13.39 -2.75
CA PRO A 313 25.46 14.51 -3.18
C PRO A 313 25.00 15.18 -4.47
N ARG A 314 24.20 14.52 -5.32
CA ARG A 314 23.69 15.04 -6.59
C ARG A 314 22.20 14.72 -6.75
N PRO A 315 21.32 15.28 -5.90
CA PRO A 315 19.90 14.97 -5.97
C PRO A 315 19.30 15.58 -7.24
N LEU A 316 18.35 14.85 -7.83
CA LEU A 316 17.60 15.29 -8.98
C LEU A 316 16.26 15.89 -8.57
N VAL A 317 15.88 17.00 -9.21
CA VAL A 317 14.54 17.56 -9.11
C VAL A 317 13.73 17.01 -10.27
N THR A 318 12.58 16.40 -9.97
CA THR A 318 11.65 15.90 -10.99
C THR A 318 10.53 16.91 -11.17
N ALA A 319 10.39 17.43 -12.39
CA ALA A 319 9.27 18.26 -12.82
C ALA A 319 8.37 17.44 -13.76
N THR A 320 7.07 17.37 -13.47
CA THR A 320 6.10 16.62 -14.27
C THR A 320 4.88 17.45 -14.64
N HIS A 321 4.26 17.12 -15.77
CA HIS A 321 3.08 17.79 -16.27
C HIS A 321 2.17 16.80 -16.99
N ALA A 322 0.87 16.83 -16.69
CA ALA A 322 -0.11 15.96 -17.31
C ALA A 322 -0.70 16.60 -18.56
N ILE A 323 -0.75 15.82 -19.64
CA ILE A 323 -1.34 16.18 -20.92
C ILE A 323 -2.76 15.63 -20.96
N PHE A 324 -3.71 16.54 -21.06
CA PHE A 324 -5.11 16.23 -21.25
C PHE A 324 -5.53 16.50 -22.69
N VAL A 325 -6.39 15.65 -23.21
CA VAL A 325 -7.04 15.84 -24.51
C VAL A 325 -8.47 16.30 -24.25
N ASP A 326 -8.84 17.45 -24.80
CA ASP A 326 -10.20 18.00 -24.76
C ASP A 326 -10.86 17.84 -26.13
N VAL A 327 -11.94 17.08 -26.18
CA VAL A 327 -12.79 16.94 -27.37
C VAL A 327 -14.22 17.27 -26.99
N LYS A 328 -14.74 18.38 -27.52
CA LYS A 328 -16.12 18.84 -27.32
C LYS A 328 -16.49 19.04 -25.84
N GLY A 329 -15.52 19.45 -25.00
CA GLY A 329 -15.73 19.66 -23.57
C GLY A 329 -15.53 18.41 -22.71
N HIS A 330 -15.23 17.26 -23.33
CA HIS A 330 -14.84 16.04 -22.64
C HIS A 330 -13.32 15.98 -22.52
N LYS A 331 -12.83 15.89 -21.27
CA LYS A 331 -11.40 15.88 -20.96
C LYS A 331 -10.98 14.54 -20.41
N ALA A 332 -9.86 14.01 -20.90
CA ALA A 332 -9.24 12.79 -20.38
C ALA A 332 -7.70 12.90 -20.39
N PRO A 333 -7.02 12.31 -19.40
CA PRO A 333 -5.56 12.28 -19.36
C PRO A 333 -5.03 11.34 -20.47
N ALA A 334 -4.11 11.84 -21.29
CA ALA A 334 -3.51 11.09 -22.38
C ALA A 334 -2.10 10.59 -22.03
N ALA A 335 -1.30 11.45 -21.41
CA ALA A 335 0.08 11.15 -21.04
C ALA A 335 0.56 12.09 -19.92
N VAL A 336 1.66 11.73 -19.27
CA VAL A 336 2.40 12.62 -18.37
C VAL A 336 3.83 12.71 -18.88
N VAL A 337 4.32 13.94 -19.04
CA VAL A 337 5.70 14.22 -19.41
C VAL A 337 6.48 14.65 -18.18
N GLY A 338 7.76 14.31 -18.14
CA GLY A 338 8.62 14.65 -17.03
C GLY A 338 10.05 14.96 -17.44
N ILE A 339 10.69 15.81 -16.66
CA ILE A 339 12.10 16.18 -16.79
C ILE A 339 12.75 16.13 -15.42
N GLN A 340 13.92 15.52 -15.37
CA GLN A 340 14.81 15.51 -14.22
C GLN A 340 16.02 16.38 -14.52
N PHE A 341 16.33 17.30 -13.63
CA PHE A 341 17.50 18.16 -13.72
C PHE A 341 18.23 18.21 -12.37
N GLN A 342 19.50 18.58 -12.39
CA GLN A 342 20.30 18.64 -11.17
C GLN A 342 19.80 19.73 -10.22
N HIS A 343 19.63 19.39 -8.95
CA HIS A 343 19.21 20.34 -7.92
C HIS A 343 20.13 21.55 -7.81
N ALA A 344 21.46 21.33 -7.86
CA ALA A 344 22.47 22.39 -7.76
C ALA A 344 22.30 23.48 -8.82
N SER A 345 21.90 23.10 -10.05
CA SER A 345 21.66 24.04 -11.14
C SER A 345 20.42 24.91 -10.88
N LEU A 346 19.33 24.33 -10.37
CA LEU A 346 18.14 25.08 -9.99
C LEU A 346 18.39 25.99 -8.78
N ALA A 347 19.06 25.48 -7.75
CA ALA A 347 19.36 26.21 -6.53
C ALA A 347 20.27 27.42 -6.80
N SER A 348 21.33 27.25 -7.60
CA SER A 348 22.22 28.34 -7.98
C SER A 348 21.49 29.43 -8.78
N HIS A 349 20.61 29.05 -9.70
CA HIS A 349 19.77 30.00 -10.42
C HIS A 349 18.84 30.77 -9.48
N PHE A 350 18.21 30.07 -8.53
CA PHE A 350 17.34 30.70 -7.53
C PHE A 350 18.09 31.72 -6.67
N VAL A 351 19.28 31.38 -6.16
CA VAL A 351 20.10 32.31 -5.36
C VAL A 351 20.53 33.52 -6.20
N ASN A 352 20.90 33.32 -7.46
CA ASN A 352 21.25 34.42 -8.37
C ASN A 352 20.07 35.39 -8.58
N VAL A 353 18.85 34.87 -8.80
CA VAL A 353 17.66 35.71 -8.98
C VAL A 353 17.26 36.43 -7.70
N THR A 354 17.30 35.74 -6.56
CA THR A 354 16.84 36.27 -5.27
C THR A 354 17.84 37.18 -4.56
N SER A 355 19.10 37.16 -4.99
CA SER A 355 20.13 38.14 -4.58
C SER A 355 20.03 39.45 -5.36
N ALA A 356 19.47 39.42 -6.58
CA ALA A 356 19.26 40.59 -7.42
C ALA A 356 18.03 41.40 -6.99
N CYS A 357 18.15 42.74 -7.03
CA CYS A 357 17.09 43.65 -6.62
C CYS A 357 16.55 44.41 -7.82
N PHE A 358 15.25 44.24 -8.09
CA PHE A 358 14.58 44.83 -9.24
C PHE A 358 13.80 46.07 -8.83
N GLY A 359 14.29 47.27 -9.20
CA GLY A 359 13.59 48.55 -8.98
C GLY A 359 14.53 49.75 -8.79
N ASN A 360 14.04 50.97 -9.07
CA ASN A 360 14.80 52.22 -8.87
C ASN A 360 14.95 52.63 -7.39
N SER A 361 14.18 52.03 -6.49
CA SER A 361 14.37 52.10 -5.04
C SER A 361 15.09 50.84 -4.60
N GLY A 362 16.37 50.93 -4.24
CA GLY A 362 17.18 49.77 -3.83
C GLY A 362 16.48 48.90 -2.77
N CYS A 363 16.69 47.59 -2.84
CA CYS A 363 16.22 46.65 -1.82
C CYS A 363 16.97 46.87 -0.50
N LYS A 364 16.27 46.76 0.63
CA LYS A 364 16.89 46.84 1.96
C LYS A 364 17.48 45.51 2.42
N LYS A 365 16.88 44.39 1.99
CA LYS A 365 17.27 43.01 2.32
C LYS A 365 17.05 42.11 1.09
N ASN A 366 17.82 41.04 0.97
CA ASN A 366 17.69 40.02 -0.08
C ASN A 366 17.95 38.61 0.49
N CYS A 367 17.70 37.55 -0.28
CA CYS A 367 17.90 36.17 0.18
C CYS A 367 19.38 35.75 0.27
N ALA A 368 20.31 36.63 -0.10
CA ALA A 368 21.74 36.42 0.09
C ALA A 368 22.25 37.04 1.41
N SER A 369 21.40 37.77 2.13
CA SER A 369 21.72 38.35 3.42
C SER A 369 21.31 37.41 4.55
N ASP A 370 22.12 37.34 5.61
CA ASP A 370 21.84 36.52 6.81
C ASP A 370 20.59 36.98 7.60
N GLU A 371 19.98 38.10 7.20
CA GLU A 371 18.77 38.65 7.81
C GLU A 371 17.47 37.97 7.34
N LEU A 372 17.52 37.19 6.25
CA LEU A 372 16.36 36.54 5.65
C LEU A 372 16.64 35.07 5.35
N ASP A 373 15.78 34.18 5.83
CA ASP A 373 15.74 32.79 5.39
C ASP A 373 14.75 32.64 4.23
N CYS A 374 15.22 32.11 3.09
CA CYS A 374 14.39 31.91 1.90
C CYS A 374 14.23 30.42 1.56
N TYR A 375 12.98 29.98 1.46
CA TYR A 375 12.61 28.60 1.16
C TYR A 375 11.68 28.52 -0.05
N ILE A 376 11.88 27.49 -0.87
CA ILE A 376 10.87 27.06 -1.83
C ILE A 376 10.22 25.79 -1.30
N LEU A 377 8.91 25.86 -1.05
CA LEU A 377 8.13 24.74 -0.55
C LEU A 377 7.20 24.22 -1.64
N ASP A 378 6.96 22.91 -1.64
CA ASP A 378 5.92 22.32 -2.46
C ASP A 378 4.53 22.41 -1.82
N ASN A 379 3.52 21.95 -2.57
CA ASN A 379 2.13 21.96 -2.15
C ASN A 379 1.82 21.08 -0.92
N ASN A 380 2.76 20.26 -0.44
CA ASN A 380 2.64 19.48 0.80
C ASN A 380 3.58 19.97 1.92
N GLY A 381 4.31 21.07 1.70
CA GLY A 381 5.23 21.64 2.68
C GLY A 381 6.61 21.00 2.74
N PHE A 382 7.03 20.25 1.70
CA PHE A 382 8.42 19.78 1.58
C PHE A 382 9.30 20.86 0.98
N ILE A 383 10.52 20.95 1.49
CA ILE A 383 11.53 21.92 1.03
C ILE A 383 12.15 21.42 -0.27
N ILE A 384 11.97 22.18 -1.35
CA ILE A 384 12.63 21.95 -2.63
C ILE A 384 13.97 22.69 -2.70
N ILE A 385 13.99 23.96 -2.26
CA ILE A 385 15.21 24.78 -2.20
C ILE A 385 15.30 25.45 -0.84
N SER A 386 16.50 25.43 -0.28
CA SER A 386 16.91 26.09 0.96
C SER A 386 18.36 26.49 0.81
N GLU A 387 18.79 27.52 1.54
CA GLU A 387 20.20 27.91 1.62
C GLU A 387 21.07 26.76 2.16
N LYS A 388 20.59 26.09 3.21
CA LYS A 388 21.22 24.89 3.76
C LYS A 388 20.74 23.66 3.01
N HIS A 389 21.69 22.95 2.38
CA HIS A 389 21.42 21.72 1.62
C HIS A 389 20.73 20.64 2.47
N GLU A 390 21.08 20.54 3.76
CA GLU A 390 20.53 19.58 4.72
C GLU A 390 19.01 19.65 4.93
N HIS A 391 18.38 20.76 4.53
CA HIS A 391 16.94 20.95 4.62
C HIS A 391 16.18 20.37 3.42
N THR A 392 16.86 20.17 2.29
CA THR A 392 16.25 19.72 1.03
C THR A 392 15.61 18.34 1.22
N GLY A 393 14.37 18.18 0.75
CA GLY A 393 13.61 16.93 0.87
C GLY A 393 12.97 16.69 2.25
N LYS A 394 13.28 17.51 3.26
CA LYS A 394 12.62 17.46 4.57
C LYS A 394 11.32 18.24 4.58
N PHE A 395 10.44 17.87 5.52
CA PHE A 395 9.23 18.63 5.79
C PHE A 395 9.57 19.93 6.52
N PHE A 396 9.03 21.05 6.05
CA PHE A 396 9.36 22.36 6.60
C PHE A 396 9.07 22.49 8.10
N GLY A 397 7.99 21.87 8.59
CA GLY A 397 7.67 21.90 10.03
C GLY A 397 8.68 21.17 10.93
N GLU A 398 9.55 20.30 10.38
CA GLU A 398 10.67 19.72 11.14
C GLU A 398 11.80 20.72 11.36
N ILE A 399 11.91 21.72 10.47
CA ILE A 399 12.87 22.82 10.53
C ILE A 399 12.29 23.97 11.37
N ASP A 400 11.11 24.47 11.00
CA ASP A 400 10.41 25.55 11.70
C ASP A 400 8.90 25.29 11.79
N GLY A 401 8.49 24.59 12.86
CA GLY A 401 7.10 24.29 13.13
C GLY A 401 6.28 25.50 13.58
N THR A 402 6.91 26.58 14.06
CA THR A 402 6.19 27.79 14.49
C THR A 402 5.62 28.54 13.29
N ILE A 403 6.43 28.71 12.25
CA ILE A 403 5.98 29.31 10.99
C ILE A 403 4.97 28.39 10.33
N MET A 404 5.20 27.06 10.30
CA MET A 404 4.25 26.13 9.70
C MET A 404 2.85 26.19 10.37
N ASP A 405 2.78 26.26 11.70
CA ASP A 405 1.52 26.47 12.41
C ASP A 405 0.86 27.80 12.04
N SER A 406 1.63 28.88 11.91
CA SER A 406 1.13 30.17 11.45
C SER A 406 0.57 30.11 10.03
N LEU A 407 1.25 29.39 9.13
CA LEU A 407 0.77 29.18 7.75
C LEU A 407 -0.56 28.40 7.74
N VAL A 408 -0.78 27.51 8.71
CA VAL A 408 -2.07 26.82 8.89
C VAL A 408 -3.13 27.75 9.46
N GLN A 409 -2.79 28.56 10.46
CA GLN A 409 -3.71 29.55 11.06
C GLN A 409 -4.18 30.60 10.03
N ASP A 410 -3.28 31.03 9.16
CA ASP A 410 -3.58 31.99 8.08
C ASP A 410 -4.32 31.37 6.88
N LYS A 411 -4.59 30.05 6.93
CA LYS A 411 -5.25 29.25 5.89
C LYS A 411 -4.48 29.23 4.57
N ILE A 412 -3.15 29.24 4.64
CA ILE A 412 -2.27 29.00 3.48
C ILE A 412 -2.10 27.50 3.29
N PHE A 413 -1.89 26.76 4.40
CA PHE A 413 -1.93 25.31 4.42
C PHE A 413 -3.13 24.83 5.23
N ARG A 414 -3.67 23.68 4.84
CA ARG A 414 -4.64 22.91 5.62
C ARG A 414 -3.93 21.71 6.25
N LYS A 415 -4.06 21.57 7.56
CA LYS A 415 -3.63 20.38 8.31
C LYS A 415 -4.68 19.28 8.13
N VAL A 416 -4.24 18.09 7.73
CA VAL A 416 -5.08 16.93 7.38
C VAL A 416 -4.56 15.71 8.13
N GLY A 417 -5.31 15.28 9.15
CA GLY A 417 -5.05 14.02 9.86
C GLY A 417 -5.40 12.81 8.99
N VAL A 418 -4.46 11.88 8.85
CA VAL A 418 -4.57 10.63 8.08
C VAL A 418 -4.29 9.46 9.04
N THR A 419 -5.14 8.43 8.97
CA THR A 419 -4.98 7.22 9.78
C THR A 419 -4.92 5.99 8.87
N ASP A 420 -3.83 5.22 8.95
CA ASP A 420 -3.71 3.91 8.32
C ASP A 420 -4.08 2.83 9.36
N TYR A 421 -5.27 2.26 9.20
CA TYR A 421 -5.79 1.19 10.06
C TYR A 421 -5.08 -0.16 9.85
N GLN A 422 -4.22 -0.26 8.83
CA GLN A 422 -3.47 -1.46 8.48
C GLN A 422 -1.96 -1.22 8.58
N GLY A 423 -1.56 -0.32 9.47
CA GLY A 423 -0.17 -0.06 9.77
C GLY A 423 0.52 -1.28 10.37
N ILE A 424 1.83 -1.37 10.13
CA ILE A 424 2.69 -2.38 10.74
C ILE A 424 3.63 -1.65 11.72
N CYS A 425 3.55 -1.98 13.01
CA CYS A 425 4.36 -1.41 14.06
C CYS A 425 5.38 -2.43 14.59
N SER A 426 6.55 -1.92 14.97
CA SER A 426 7.51 -2.69 15.75
C SER A 426 6.91 -3.04 17.12
N PRO A 427 7.25 -4.22 17.69
CA PRO A 427 6.93 -4.49 19.08
C PRO A 427 7.59 -3.40 19.93
N GLN A 428 6.80 -2.69 20.72
CA GLN A 428 7.34 -1.74 21.68
C GLN A 428 8.19 -2.55 22.67
N SER A 429 9.45 -2.19 22.87
CA SER A 429 10.17 -2.65 24.05
C SER A 429 9.47 -2.02 25.24
N ALA A 430 8.60 -2.78 25.91
CA ALA A 430 8.12 -2.37 27.22
C ALA A 430 9.38 -2.13 28.07
N HIS A 431 9.62 -0.87 28.46
CA HIS A 431 10.62 -0.57 29.47
C HIS A 431 10.13 -1.19 30.77
N ILE A 432 10.49 -2.45 30.98
CA ILE A 432 10.36 -3.11 32.29
C ILE A 432 11.39 -2.41 33.17
N SER A 433 10.95 -1.44 33.97
CA SER A 433 11.75 -0.99 35.11
C SER A 433 11.96 -2.20 36.02
N ALA A 434 13.20 -2.64 36.14
CA ALA A 434 13.64 -3.70 37.03
C ALA A 434 13.49 -3.26 38.50
N ALA A 435 12.26 -3.23 38.99
CA ALA A 435 11.91 -2.95 40.37
C ALA A 435 10.68 -3.75 40.80
N ALA A 436 10.64 -5.03 40.40
CA ALA A 436 9.71 -6.03 40.96
C ALA A 436 10.35 -7.43 40.89
N ALA A 437 11.62 -7.54 41.30
CA ALA A 437 12.23 -8.81 41.64
C ALA A 437 12.50 -8.80 43.15
N SER A 438 11.47 -9.13 43.94
CA SER A 438 11.70 -9.60 45.30
C SER A 438 12.27 -11.01 45.21
N PRO A 439 13.49 -11.29 45.69
CA PRO A 439 14.12 -12.60 45.59
C PRO A 439 13.63 -13.47 46.75
N ARG A 440 12.36 -13.88 46.75
CA ARG A 440 11.83 -14.87 47.69
C ARG A 440 10.71 -15.67 47.02
N GLY A 441 11.06 -16.71 46.28
CA GLY A 441 10.10 -17.62 45.66
C GLY A 441 10.69 -18.82 44.93
N ASP A 442 11.91 -18.72 44.39
CA ASP A 442 12.49 -19.78 43.55
C ASP A 442 13.56 -20.59 44.26
N CYS A 443 13.18 -21.30 45.31
CA CYS A 443 14.08 -22.23 45.99
C CYS A 443 13.36 -23.51 46.45
N TYR A 444 12.50 -24.13 45.62
CA TYR A 444 11.97 -25.48 45.91
C TYR A 444 11.50 -26.30 44.68
N SER A 445 11.85 -25.94 43.44
CA SER A 445 11.41 -26.70 42.25
C SER A 445 12.54 -27.41 41.46
N SER A 446 13.82 -27.14 41.74
CA SER A 446 14.95 -27.76 41.03
C SER A 446 15.47 -29.07 41.66
N ALA A 447 14.94 -29.49 42.81
CA ALA A 447 15.36 -30.72 43.50
C ALA A 447 14.48 -31.95 43.22
N ILE A 448 13.24 -31.76 42.73
CA ILE A 448 12.29 -32.87 42.49
C ILE A 448 12.31 -33.34 41.02
N SER A 449 12.68 -32.48 40.08
CA SER A 449 12.80 -32.84 38.65
C SER A 449 14.01 -33.73 38.32
N SER A 450 15.07 -33.69 39.14
CA SER A 450 16.26 -34.53 38.99
C SER A 450 16.06 -35.97 39.49
N ILE A 451 15.16 -36.17 40.47
CA ILE A 451 14.85 -37.49 41.03
C ILE A 451 13.88 -38.26 40.11
N TRP A 452 12.84 -37.59 39.56
CA TRP A 452 11.87 -38.23 38.67
C TRP A 452 12.47 -38.62 37.30
N GLY A 453 13.41 -37.82 36.80
CA GLY A 453 14.16 -38.13 35.58
C GLY A 453 15.14 -39.31 35.72
N SER A 454 15.50 -39.69 36.95
CA SER A 454 16.43 -40.79 37.21
C SER A 454 15.69 -42.13 37.36
N VAL A 455 14.53 -42.13 38.00
CA VAL A 455 13.66 -43.31 38.14
C VAL A 455 13.08 -43.76 36.80
N THR A 456 12.68 -42.82 35.94
CA THR A 456 12.16 -43.11 34.60
C THR A 456 13.22 -43.69 33.65
N ARG A 457 14.49 -43.27 33.77
CA ARG A 457 15.60 -43.83 32.99
C ARG A 457 15.99 -45.23 33.42
N LEU A 458 15.94 -45.53 34.72
CA LEU A 458 16.18 -46.88 35.23
C LEU A 458 15.06 -47.86 34.84
N ALA A 459 13.81 -47.40 34.82
CA ALA A 459 12.66 -48.20 34.35
C ALA A 459 12.76 -48.52 32.84
N TRP A 460 13.15 -47.54 32.01
CA TRP A 460 13.40 -47.76 30.58
C TRP A 460 14.59 -48.70 30.32
N ALA A 461 15.66 -48.60 31.10
CA ALA A 461 16.82 -49.49 30.98
C ALA A 461 16.50 -50.95 31.39
N TRP A 462 15.61 -51.14 32.38
CA TRP A 462 15.11 -52.46 32.78
C TRP A 462 14.20 -53.10 31.72
N LEU A 463 13.31 -52.32 31.11
CA LEU A 463 12.43 -52.78 30.03
C LEU A 463 13.23 -53.19 28.77
N VAL A 464 14.26 -52.41 28.40
CA VAL A 464 15.12 -52.75 27.24
C VAL A 464 16.00 -53.97 27.51
N ARG A 465 16.41 -54.23 28.76
CA ARG A 465 17.17 -55.44 29.11
C ARG A 465 16.34 -56.73 29.12
N LEU A 466 15.03 -56.66 29.34
CA LEU A 466 14.15 -57.84 29.31
C LEU A 466 13.76 -58.26 27.88
N GLN A 467 13.83 -57.36 26.89
CA GLN A 467 13.45 -57.64 25.50
C GLN A 467 14.60 -58.15 24.61
N LEU A 468 15.85 -58.13 25.08
CA LEU A 468 17.03 -58.62 24.33
C LEU A 468 17.55 -59.98 24.80
N ALA A 469 16.98 -60.56 25.86
CA ALA A 469 17.36 -61.88 26.37
C ALA A 469 16.71 -63.07 25.61
N GLU A 470 15.77 -62.81 24.70
CA GLU A 470 15.06 -63.85 23.92
C GLU A 470 15.56 -63.95 22.45
N LEU A 471 16.65 -63.26 22.08
CA LEU A 471 17.14 -63.23 20.70
C LEU A 471 18.54 -63.85 20.49
N TRP A 472 18.95 -64.78 21.37
CA TRP A 472 20.21 -65.55 21.23
C TRP A 472 20.04 -67.02 21.63
N GLN A 473 19.42 -67.82 20.76
CA GLN A 473 19.79 -69.23 20.56
C GLN A 473 19.88 -69.50 19.05
N PRO A 474 21.03 -69.94 18.50
CA PRO A 474 21.24 -70.10 17.05
C PRO A 474 21.11 -71.56 16.62
N ILE A 475 20.39 -71.87 15.54
CA ILE A 475 20.58 -73.14 14.80
C ILE A 475 20.31 -72.99 13.28
N TRP A 476 21.42 -72.98 12.52
CA TRP A 476 21.75 -73.48 11.17
C TRP A 476 20.68 -73.96 10.15
N ALA A 477 20.99 -73.61 8.89
CA ALA A 477 20.93 -74.38 7.63
C ALA A 477 19.85 -74.02 6.57
N THR A 478 20.38 -73.66 5.39
CA THR A 478 19.93 -73.78 3.98
C THR A 478 18.84 -74.84 3.73
N GLN A 479 17.93 -74.76 2.74
CA GLN A 479 18.14 -74.55 1.30
C GLN A 479 16.78 -74.40 0.57
N ALA A 480 16.83 -73.85 -0.66
CA ALA A 480 15.74 -73.59 -1.59
C ALA A 480 14.89 -74.81 -2.02
N ALA A 481 13.65 -74.56 -2.43
CA ALA A 481 12.94 -75.39 -3.42
C ALA A 481 11.66 -74.71 -3.97
N HIS A 482 11.67 -74.50 -5.29
CA HIS A 482 10.57 -74.62 -6.25
C HIS A 482 9.43 -73.56 -6.30
N SER A 483 8.83 -73.14 -7.43
CA SER A 483 9.22 -72.91 -8.85
C SER A 483 7.95 -72.95 -9.73
N TYR A 484 7.79 -71.97 -10.65
CA TYR A 484 6.99 -71.94 -11.92
C TYR A 484 5.46 -72.18 -11.82
N ALA A 485 4.56 -71.76 -12.74
CA ALA A 485 4.56 -71.32 -14.14
C ALA A 485 3.32 -70.42 -14.39
N SER A 486 3.33 -69.44 -15.31
CA SER A 486 2.75 -69.45 -16.69
C SER A 486 1.26 -69.88 -16.76
N ASP A 487 0.35 -69.30 -17.54
CA ASP A 487 0.44 -68.53 -18.79
C ASP A 487 -0.94 -67.88 -19.12
N SER A 488 -0.92 -67.01 -20.13
CA SER A 488 -1.93 -66.80 -21.19
C SER A 488 -3.34 -66.23 -20.93
N ASN A 489 -3.53 -65.00 -21.42
CA ASN A 489 -4.46 -64.51 -22.46
C ASN A 489 -5.91 -65.02 -22.62
N ASN A 490 -6.77 -63.99 -22.73
CA ASN A 490 -7.85 -63.75 -23.69
C ASN A 490 -9.31 -64.15 -23.38
N ASN A 491 -10.12 -63.08 -23.44
CA ASN A 491 -11.41 -62.90 -24.10
C ASN A 491 -12.72 -62.95 -23.29
N ASP A 492 -13.38 -61.79 -23.39
CA ASP A 492 -14.79 -61.53 -23.68
C ASP A 492 -15.84 -61.50 -22.54
N ASP A 493 -16.45 -60.31 -22.48
CA ASP A 493 -17.85 -59.95 -22.28
C ASP A 493 -18.48 -59.80 -20.88
N ASP A 494 -19.00 -58.57 -20.73
CA ASP A 494 -20.29 -58.14 -20.19
C ASP A 494 -20.49 -57.77 -18.70
N ASP A 495 -20.87 -56.48 -18.59
CA ASP A 495 -21.96 -55.91 -17.81
C ASP A 495 -21.79 -55.54 -16.31
N GLY A 496 -22.36 -54.37 -15.98
CA GLY A 496 -22.83 -54.07 -14.61
C GLY A 496 -22.02 -53.09 -13.75
N GLY A 497 -22.38 -51.81 -13.81
CA GLY A 497 -22.83 -51.05 -12.63
C GLY A 497 -21.83 -50.55 -11.56
N GLY A 498 -21.69 -49.22 -11.50
CA GLY A 498 -21.90 -48.46 -10.26
C GLY A 498 -20.73 -48.26 -9.26
N GLY A 499 -20.49 -47.00 -8.90
CA GLY A 499 -19.98 -46.63 -7.57
C GLY A 499 -18.53 -46.11 -7.50
N GLY A 500 -18.31 -44.85 -7.89
CA GLY A 500 -17.08 -44.13 -7.59
C GLY A 500 -17.12 -43.49 -6.20
N GLY A 501 -16.30 -44.00 -5.28
CA GLY A 501 -16.07 -43.42 -3.95
C GLY A 501 -15.19 -42.18 -4.01
N GLY A 502 -15.63 -41.11 -3.34
CA GLY A 502 -14.87 -39.89 -3.10
C GLY A 502 -14.00 -40.00 -1.86
N VAL A 503 -12.74 -39.59 -2.00
CA VAL A 503 -11.75 -39.45 -0.93
C VAL A 503 -11.91 -38.05 -0.30
N ILE A 504 -12.14 -38.00 1.00
CA ILE A 504 -12.27 -36.77 1.81
C ILE A 504 -10.89 -36.41 2.40
N TYR A 505 -10.46 -35.16 2.20
CA TYR A 505 -9.35 -34.55 2.96
C TYR A 505 -9.90 -33.88 4.22
N PRO A 506 -9.21 -33.95 5.38
CA PRO A 506 -9.67 -33.33 6.63
C PRO A 506 -9.32 -31.83 6.71
N ASP A 507 -10.29 -31.04 7.17
CA ASP A 507 -10.16 -29.63 7.57
C ASP A 507 -9.42 -29.47 8.92
N PRO A 508 -8.69 -28.35 9.15
CA PRO A 508 -8.02 -28.07 10.42
C PRO A 508 -8.93 -27.38 11.47
N GLU A 509 -8.84 -27.85 12.71
CA GLU A 509 -9.57 -27.43 13.91
C GLU A 509 -9.21 -26.01 14.41
N TYR A 510 -10.24 -25.24 14.82
CA TYR A 510 -10.13 -24.01 15.62
C TYR A 510 -10.30 -24.33 17.13
N PRO A 511 -9.62 -23.61 18.04
CA PRO A 511 -9.81 -23.74 19.48
C PRO A 511 -11.06 -22.98 20.00
N PRO A 512 -11.63 -23.36 21.15
CA PRO A 512 -12.98 -22.97 21.56
C PRO A 512 -13.07 -21.59 22.25
N GLU A 513 -14.24 -20.99 22.07
CA GLU A 513 -14.71 -19.71 22.59
C GLU A 513 -15.15 -19.85 24.06
N VAL A 514 -14.65 -18.98 24.95
CA VAL A 514 -15.07 -18.91 26.36
C VAL A 514 -16.20 -17.89 26.45
N THR A 515 -17.36 -18.35 26.90
CA THR A 515 -18.56 -17.53 27.17
C THR A 515 -18.63 -17.24 28.66
N ASP A 516 -18.47 -15.98 29.06
CA ASP A 516 -18.85 -15.52 30.40
C ASP A 516 -20.15 -14.72 30.28
N GLU A 517 -21.27 -15.38 30.62
CA GLU A 517 -22.55 -14.72 30.85
C GLU A 517 -22.54 -14.04 32.23
N VAL A 518 -22.66 -12.71 32.26
CA VAL A 518 -22.98 -11.97 33.49
C VAL A 518 -24.43 -11.50 33.38
N VAL A 519 -25.29 -12.13 34.19
CA VAL A 519 -26.67 -11.72 34.44
C VAL A 519 -26.65 -10.50 35.36
N ILE A 520 -27.24 -9.38 34.94
CA ILE A 520 -27.59 -8.27 35.84
C ILE A 520 -29.08 -8.01 35.74
N GLU A 521 -29.75 -8.16 36.88
CA GLU A 521 -31.17 -7.91 37.10
C GLU A 521 -31.52 -6.42 36.89
N ASN A 522 -32.62 -6.18 36.19
CA ASN A 522 -33.25 -4.87 36.05
C ASN A 522 -34.05 -4.56 37.31
N ASP A 523 -33.72 -3.47 38.00
CA ASP A 523 -34.62 -2.85 38.96
C ASP A 523 -35.02 -1.44 38.48
N ASN A 524 -36.33 -1.27 38.30
CA ASN A 524 -36.98 -0.05 37.83
C ASN A 524 -37.21 0.90 39.00
N GLY A 525 -36.68 2.12 38.92
CA GLY A 525 -36.94 3.21 39.88
C GLY A 525 -37.09 4.56 39.20
N ASN A 526 -38.33 5.04 39.11
CA ASN A 526 -38.79 6.31 38.56
C ASN A 526 -38.43 7.51 39.47
N GLY A 527 -38.04 8.68 38.93
CA GLY A 527 -37.77 9.87 39.75
C GLY A 527 -37.44 11.16 38.99
N ASN A 528 -38.40 12.09 38.99
CA ASN A 528 -38.49 13.41 38.35
C ASN A 528 -37.49 14.49 38.85
N GLY A 529 -37.12 15.45 37.99
CA GLY A 529 -37.28 16.89 38.28
C GLY A 529 -36.07 17.82 38.57
N ASN A 530 -35.85 18.76 37.63
CA ASN A 530 -35.58 20.21 37.79
C ASN A 530 -34.20 20.84 38.16
N ASN A 531 -33.79 21.75 37.25
CA ASN A 531 -33.24 23.12 37.40
C ASN A 531 -31.98 23.43 38.24
N GLY A 532 -31.06 24.21 37.64
CA GLY A 532 -30.26 25.20 38.38
C GLY A 532 -28.91 25.60 37.76
N ASN A 533 -28.81 26.86 37.33
CA ASN A 533 -27.62 27.55 36.82
C ASN A 533 -26.43 27.59 37.80
N GLY A 534 -25.20 27.61 37.27
CA GLY A 534 -24.00 28.02 37.99
C GLY A 534 -22.80 28.25 37.08
N ALA A 535 -22.51 29.52 36.77
CA ALA A 535 -21.33 29.96 36.04
C ALA A 535 -20.05 29.88 36.91
N SER A 536 -18.92 29.48 36.33
CA SER A 536 -17.56 29.91 36.70
C SER A 536 -16.52 29.49 35.65
N TYR A 537 -15.77 30.46 35.14
CA TYR A 537 -14.49 30.32 34.42
C TYR A 537 -13.38 30.93 35.31
N PRO A 538 -12.08 30.69 35.04
CA PRO A 538 -11.38 29.41 35.03
C PRO A 538 -10.20 29.45 36.03
N SER A 539 -9.70 28.29 36.47
CA SER A 539 -8.41 28.22 37.17
C SER A 539 -7.37 27.51 36.30
N VAL A 540 -6.29 28.25 36.05
CA VAL A 540 -5.04 27.84 35.43
C VAL A 540 -4.36 26.80 36.34
N VAL A 541 -4.09 25.60 35.82
CA VAL A 541 -3.07 24.70 36.37
C VAL A 541 -2.29 24.09 35.20
N GLN A 542 -0.98 24.20 35.30
CA GLN A 542 0.03 23.81 34.31
C GLN A 542 0.04 22.29 34.06
N GLU A 543 0.16 21.91 32.79
CA GLU A 543 0.48 20.55 32.36
C GLU A 543 1.88 20.16 32.88
N SER A 544 1.93 19.16 33.75
CA SER A 544 3.14 18.39 34.01
C SER A 544 2.94 16.97 33.45
N SER A 545 3.91 16.59 32.63
CA SER A 545 4.00 15.34 31.92
C SER A 545 4.28 14.16 32.85
N THR A 546 3.33 13.23 33.00
CA THR A 546 3.59 11.80 33.25
C THR A 546 2.29 10.98 33.09
N PRO A 547 2.27 9.88 32.31
CA PRO A 547 1.12 8.96 32.28
C PRO A 547 1.14 7.99 33.47
N PRO A 548 -0.02 7.55 34.00
CA PRO A 548 -0.12 6.58 35.07
C PRO A 548 0.01 5.14 34.53
N THR A 549 0.71 4.29 35.28
CA THR A 549 1.02 2.89 34.93
C THR A 549 0.13 1.92 35.68
N HIS A 550 -0.64 1.05 34.99
CA HIS A 550 -1.11 -0.22 35.55
C HIS A 550 -1.23 -1.31 34.48
N SER A 551 -1.04 -2.56 34.93
CA SER A 551 -0.52 -3.71 34.19
C SER A 551 -1.58 -4.71 33.70
N THR A 552 -1.35 -5.29 32.52
CA THR A 552 -1.83 -6.63 32.13
C THR A 552 -0.71 -7.40 31.44
N THR A 553 -0.45 -8.61 31.92
CA THR A 553 0.64 -9.51 31.51
C THR A 553 0.27 -10.39 30.33
N THR A 554 0.98 -10.25 29.20
CA THR A 554 1.17 -11.35 28.21
C THR A 554 2.53 -11.20 27.54
N ASN A 555 3.40 -12.20 27.72
CA ASN A 555 4.73 -12.28 27.09
C ASN A 555 4.59 -12.66 25.60
N PHE A 556 5.00 -11.78 24.68
CA PHE A 556 5.19 -12.10 23.25
C PHE A 556 6.69 -12.07 22.88
N PRO A 557 7.18 -12.98 22.03
CA PRO A 557 8.60 -13.03 21.62
C PRO A 557 9.03 -11.84 20.74
N PRO A 558 10.30 -11.41 20.80
CA PRO A 558 10.71 -10.03 20.46
C PRO A 558 10.91 -9.68 18.98
N HIS A 559 10.46 -10.48 18.02
CA HIS A 559 10.80 -10.26 16.59
C HIS A 559 9.64 -10.33 15.59
N LYS A 560 8.39 -10.22 16.05
CA LYS A 560 7.25 -10.20 15.11
C LYS A 560 6.66 -8.80 15.02
N LEU A 561 6.78 -8.21 13.83
CA LEU A 561 6.02 -7.02 13.44
C LEU A 561 4.52 -7.28 13.70
N ARG A 562 3.83 -6.30 14.30
CA ARG A 562 2.40 -6.40 14.63
C ARG A 562 1.58 -5.39 13.84
N PHE A 563 0.31 -5.71 13.62
CA PHE A 563 -0.63 -4.72 13.10
C PHE A 563 -0.95 -3.68 14.17
N CYS A 564 -1.11 -2.44 13.71
CA CYS A 564 -1.44 -1.29 14.54
C CYS A 564 -2.12 -0.22 13.68
N GLU A 565 -2.83 0.68 14.35
CA GLU A 565 -3.30 1.91 13.72
C GLU A 565 -2.16 2.92 13.73
N LYS A 566 -1.81 3.46 12.56
CA LYS A 566 -0.84 4.56 12.44
C LYS A 566 -1.57 5.85 12.15
N HIS A 567 -1.21 6.90 12.85
CA HIS A 567 -1.73 8.24 12.62
C HIS A 567 -0.60 9.20 12.24
N THR A 568 -0.91 10.14 11.35
CA THR A 568 -0.02 11.27 11.04
C THR A 568 -0.82 12.48 10.61
N ASP A 569 -0.25 13.64 10.85
CA ASP A 569 -0.78 14.93 10.42
C ASP A 569 -0.01 15.40 9.18
N LEU A 570 -0.70 15.50 8.05
CA LEU A 570 -0.15 15.93 6.77
C LEU A 570 -0.69 17.29 6.37
N TYR A 571 -0.09 17.91 5.35
CA TYR A 571 -0.39 19.29 4.97
C TYR A 571 -0.67 19.41 3.48
N VAL A 572 -1.62 20.26 3.14
CA VAL A 572 -2.02 20.56 1.76
C VAL A 572 -2.15 22.06 1.57
N LEU A 573 -1.51 22.59 0.54
CA LEU A 573 -1.60 23.99 0.16
C LEU A 573 -3.01 24.35 -0.30
N GLN A 574 -3.52 25.51 0.14
CA GLN A 574 -4.79 26.07 -0.30
C GLN A 574 -4.55 27.24 -1.27
N PRO A 575 -4.57 27.01 -2.60
CA PRO A 575 -4.15 28.00 -3.58
C PRO A 575 -5.09 29.20 -3.67
N ASP A 576 -6.38 29.05 -3.36
CA ASP A 576 -7.40 30.09 -3.53
C ASP A 576 -7.06 31.38 -2.78
N ARG A 577 -6.46 31.25 -1.59
CA ARG A 577 -6.08 32.40 -0.74
C ARG A 577 -4.88 33.14 -1.31
N LEU A 578 -3.92 32.41 -1.89
CA LEU A 578 -2.75 32.99 -2.54
C LEU A 578 -3.12 33.65 -3.88
N ASN A 579 -4.10 33.09 -4.60
CA ASN A 579 -4.60 33.64 -5.85
C ASN A 579 -5.50 34.88 -5.63
N ALA A 580 -6.24 34.95 -4.51
CA ALA A 580 -7.11 36.07 -4.17
C ALA A 580 -6.37 37.35 -3.71
N SER A 581 -5.09 37.25 -3.30
CA SER A 581 -4.27 38.39 -2.85
C SER A 581 -3.88 39.38 -3.98
N GLY A 582 -4.34 39.13 -5.21
CA GLY A 582 -3.99 39.89 -6.41
C GLY A 582 -2.67 39.40 -7.03
N GLN A 583 -2.61 39.39 -8.36
CA GLN A 583 -1.41 38.98 -9.11
C GLN A 583 -0.23 39.93 -8.81
N GLY A 584 0.64 39.51 -7.88
CA GLY A 584 1.94 40.14 -7.61
C GLY A 584 2.18 40.62 -6.18
N ASN A 585 1.18 40.59 -5.30
CA ASN A 585 1.36 40.99 -3.90
C ASN A 585 1.51 39.77 -2.98
N PRO A 586 2.66 39.59 -2.33
CA PRO A 586 2.85 38.47 -1.42
C PRO A 586 2.00 38.62 -0.17
N LEU A 587 1.50 37.50 0.32
CA LEU A 587 0.77 37.44 1.58
C LEU A 587 1.77 37.57 2.72
N LYS A 588 1.60 38.62 3.54
CA LYS A 588 2.49 38.91 4.67
C LYS A 588 1.80 38.49 5.96
N GLY A 589 2.51 37.70 6.76
CA GLY A 589 2.11 37.32 8.11
C GLY A 589 3.12 37.80 9.14
N LYS A 590 2.73 37.75 10.41
CA LYS A 590 3.61 38.10 11.53
C LYS A 590 3.36 37.20 12.73
N LEU A 591 4.44 36.67 13.32
CA LEU A 591 4.38 36.03 14.63
C LEU A 591 4.71 37.07 15.70
N THR A 592 3.75 37.36 16.58
CA THR A 592 3.90 38.38 17.64
C THR A 592 4.33 37.81 19.00
N ASN A 593 4.34 36.48 19.17
CA ASN A 593 4.53 35.80 20.47
C ASN A 593 5.79 34.91 20.52
N CYS A 594 6.88 35.34 19.88
CA CYS A 594 8.07 34.49 19.68
C CYS A 594 9.05 34.45 20.85
N HIS A 595 9.20 35.54 21.60
CA HIS A 595 10.17 35.66 22.68
C HIS A 595 9.66 36.61 23.78
N MET A 596 10.18 36.50 25.02
CA MET A 596 9.84 37.38 26.15
C MET A 596 10.10 38.88 25.88
N SER A 597 10.88 39.20 24.85
CA SER A 597 11.17 40.56 24.40
C SER A 597 10.04 41.18 23.56
N GLY A 598 9.02 40.42 23.16
CA GLY A 598 7.92 40.91 22.32
C GLY A 598 8.34 41.27 20.89
N CYS A 599 9.43 40.68 20.37
CA CYS A 599 9.83 40.89 18.97
C CYS A 599 8.85 40.20 18.00
N GLU A 600 8.58 40.87 16.88
CA GLU A 600 7.78 40.30 15.79
C GLU A 600 8.69 39.59 14.79
N ARG A 601 8.27 38.41 14.33
CA ARG A 601 8.93 37.70 13.22
C ARG A 601 8.02 37.73 11.99
N PRO A 602 8.21 38.70 11.07
CA PRO A 602 7.42 38.78 9.85
C PRO A 602 7.86 37.71 8.85
N PHE A 603 6.91 37.22 8.07
CA PHE A 603 7.17 36.33 6.94
C PHE A 603 6.29 36.74 5.74
N SER A 604 6.72 36.33 4.56
CA SER A 604 6.09 36.67 3.29
C SER A 604 5.98 35.42 2.43
N VAL A 605 4.79 35.13 1.92
CA VAL A 605 4.51 33.96 1.08
C VAL A 605 4.01 34.40 -0.28
N GLN A 606 4.61 33.85 -1.32
CA GLN A 606 4.20 34.09 -2.70
C GLN A 606 4.10 32.77 -3.45
N LYS A 607 2.98 32.55 -4.15
CA LYS A 607 2.87 31.44 -5.08
C LYS A 607 3.71 31.68 -6.32
N ILE A 608 4.46 30.66 -6.76
CA ILE A 608 5.19 30.69 -8.03
C ILE A 608 4.23 30.26 -9.14
N SER A 609 3.94 31.16 -10.07
CA SER A 609 2.97 30.93 -11.14
C SER A 609 3.31 29.70 -11.99
N TYR A 610 2.28 28.99 -12.43
CA TYR A 610 2.41 27.77 -13.26
C TYR A 610 3.18 26.63 -12.58
N THR A 611 3.20 26.58 -11.24
CA THR A 611 3.84 25.51 -10.48
C THR A 611 3.06 25.17 -9.22
N ASN A 612 3.32 24.01 -8.64
CA ASN A 612 2.87 23.62 -7.31
C ASN A 612 3.68 24.27 -6.15
N LEU A 613 4.56 25.23 -6.45
CA LEU A 613 5.55 25.76 -5.51
C LEU A 613 5.12 27.11 -4.92
N ILE A 614 5.59 27.36 -3.70
CA ILE A 614 5.53 28.66 -3.05
C ILE A 614 6.93 29.10 -2.62
N LEU A 615 7.17 30.40 -2.67
CA LEU A 615 8.32 31.07 -2.07
C LEU A 615 7.92 31.59 -0.70
N LEU A 616 8.64 31.15 0.33
CA LEU A 616 8.50 31.58 1.72
C LEU A 616 9.77 32.33 2.13
N VAL A 617 9.62 33.59 2.53
CA VAL A 617 10.71 34.45 3.01
C VAL A 617 10.43 34.82 4.45
N ILE A 618 11.38 34.55 5.36
CA ILE A 618 11.21 34.71 6.80
C ILE A 618 12.32 35.61 7.34
N ASP A 619 11.97 36.57 8.19
CA ASP A 619 12.98 37.41 8.86
C ASP A 619 13.63 36.63 10.03
N THR A 620 14.96 36.69 10.12
CA THR A 620 15.76 35.96 11.13
C THR A 620 16.06 36.79 12.38
N LEU A 621 15.71 38.09 12.40
CA LEU A 621 16.10 39.01 13.47
C LEU A 621 15.50 38.70 14.85
N CYS A 622 14.42 37.91 14.91
CA CYS A 622 13.74 37.51 16.14
C CYS A 622 13.80 35.99 16.32
N PRO A 623 14.65 35.45 17.22
CA PRO A 623 14.67 34.02 17.50
C PRO A 623 13.39 33.61 18.24
N CYS A 624 12.59 32.76 17.62
CA CYS A 624 11.40 32.16 18.22
C CYS A 624 11.75 30.82 18.89
N GLY A 625 10.92 30.36 19.84
CA GLY A 625 11.02 28.99 20.35
C GLY A 625 10.86 27.96 19.22
N ASN A 626 11.75 26.96 19.15
CA ASN A 626 11.74 25.96 18.08
C ASN A 626 10.72 24.84 18.37
N LYS A 627 9.45 25.06 18.02
CA LYS A 627 8.47 23.97 17.90
C LYS A 627 8.82 23.15 16.66
N LYS A 628 8.96 21.83 16.82
CA LYS A 628 9.14 20.90 15.69
C LYS A 628 7.86 20.11 15.48
N LEU A 629 7.37 20.10 14.25
CA LEU A 629 6.24 19.29 13.82
C LEU A 629 6.79 18.10 13.01
N SER A 630 6.44 16.88 13.40
CA SER A 630 6.83 15.69 12.66
C SER A 630 5.65 15.17 11.84
N ILE A 631 5.95 14.74 10.61
CA ILE A 631 5.02 14.03 9.73
C ILE A 631 5.22 12.51 9.79
N ARG A 632 6.12 12.03 10.65
CA ARG A 632 6.38 10.59 10.78
C ARG A 632 5.16 9.92 11.41
N PRO A 633 4.61 8.87 10.76
CA PRO A 633 3.49 8.14 11.32
C PRO A 633 3.85 7.54 12.68
N TYR A 634 3.04 7.86 13.68
CA TYR A 634 3.15 7.31 15.01
C TYR A 634 1.98 6.35 15.26
N GLU A 635 2.17 5.42 16.20
CA GLU A 635 1.10 4.52 16.58
C GLU A 635 -0.01 5.30 17.29
N ALA A 636 -1.23 5.21 16.78
CA ALA A 636 -2.38 5.83 17.42
C ALA A 636 -2.62 5.15 18.77
N MET A 637 -2.59 5.93 19.85
CA MET A 637 -2.91 5.40 21.17
C MET A 637 -4.41 5.11 21.23
N ILE A 638 -4.76 3.83 21.37
CA ILE A 638 -6.13 3.41 21.71
C ILE A 638 -6.31 3.78 23.18
N GLU A 639 -7.31 4.60 23.51
CA GLU A 639 -7.60 4.96 24.90
C GLU A 639 -7.69 3.71 25.78
N PRO A 640 -6.90 3.61 26.87
CA PRO A 640 -6.96 2.46 27.76
C PRO A 640 -8.35 2.37 28.39
N GLY A 641 -9.09 1.30 28.07
CA GLY A 641 -10.48 1.10 28.49
C GLY A 641 -11.49 1.05 27.34
N ALA A 642 -11.08 1.44 26.13
CA ALA A 642 -11.85 1.14 24.93
C ALA A 642 -11.63 -0.33 24.53
N CYS A 643 -12.45 -1.25 25.05
CA CYS A 643 -12.73 -2.48 24.29
C CYS A 643 -13.08 -2.03 22.85
N THR A 644 -12.54 -2.68 21.83
CA THR A 644 -12.56 -2.31 20.40
C THR A 644 -13.98 -2.26 19.79
N ALA A 645 -14.84 -1.40 20.34
CA ALA A 645 -16.24 -1.22 20.00
C ALA A 645 -16.44 -0.52 18.65
N ARG A 646 -15.37 -0.08 17.99
CA ARG A 646 -15.47 0.61 16.71
C ARG A 646 -16.07 -0.30 15.63
N ARG A 647 -15.64 -1.56 15.58
CA ARG A 647 -16.20 -2.55 14.63
C ARG A 647 -17.58 -3.05 15.05
N GLU A 648 -17.84 -3.14 16.35
CA GLU A 648 -19.11 -3.66 16.89
C GLU A 648 -20.28 -2.69 16.72
N ARG A 649 -20.00 -1.38 16.61
CA ARG A 649 -21.01 -0.33 16.41
C ARG A 649 -21.41 -0.11 14.94
N LEU A 650 -20.68 -0.66 13.98
CA LEU A 650 -21.00 -0.49 12.56
C LEU A 650 -22.22 -1.34 12.17
N TYR A 651 -23.09 -0.77 11.33
CA TYR A 651 -24.24 -1.48 10.80
C TYR A 651 -23.82 -2.75 10.04
N ARG A 652 -24.54 -3.85 10.30
CA ARG A 652 -24.32 -5.17 9.71
C ARG A 652 -25.66 -5.84 9.47
N ARG A 653 -25.77 -6.56 8.36
CA ARG A 653 -26.95 -7.37 8.03
C ARG A 653 -26.65 -8.84 8.28
N ARG A 654 -27.47 -9.48 9.12
CA ARG A 654 -27.38 -10.93 9.38
C ARG A 654 -27.99 -11.71 8.21
N PRO A 655 -27.57 -12.98 8.01
CA PRO A 655 -28.26 -13.87 7.09
C PRO A 655 -29.76 -13.95 7.39
N GLY A 656 -30.60 -13.96 6.35
CA GLY A 656 -32.06 -13.92 6.51
C GLY A 656 -32.68 -15.21 7.07
N LYS A 657 -31.93 -16.32 7.08
CA LYS A 657 -32.33 -17.59 7.69
C LYS A 657 -31.19 -18.10 8.57
N CYS A 658 -31.52 -18.50 9.78
CA CYS A 658 -30.64 -19.23 10.68
C CYS A 658 -31.28 -20.60 10.92
N ILE A 659 -30.61 -21.66 10.49
CA ILE A 659 -31.06 -23.04 10.72
C ILE A 659 -30.15 -23.57 11.82
N ASN A 660 -30.63 -23.53 13.05
CA ASN A 660 -29.89 -23.91 14.25
C ASN A 660 -30.35 -25.25 14.85
N TYR A 661 -31.34 -25.90 14.23
CA TYR A 661 -31.91 -27.14 14.70
C TYR A 661 -32.45 -27.94 13.53
N HIS A 662 -32.22 -29.25 13.55
CA HIS A 662 -32.89 -30.21 12.66
C HIS A 662 -33.71 -31.21 13.50
N PRO A 663 -34.97 -31.52 13.14
CA PRO A 663 -35.80 -32.45 13.93
C PRO A 663 -35.17 -33.84 14.14
N GLU A 664 -34.40 -34.32 13.16
CA GLU A 664 -33.68 -35.61 13.23
C GLU A 664 -32.33 -35.51 13.99
N GLU A 665 -31.93 -34.32 14.44
CA GLU A 665 -30.73 -34.14 15.28
C GLU A 665 -30.86 -34.90 16.61
N LEU A 666 -32.09 -35.08 17.10
CA LEU A 666 -32.41 -35.89 18.29
C LEU A 666 -32.10 -37.38 18.11
N GLU A 667 -31.97 -37.87 16.88
CA GLU A 667 -31.65 -39.27 16.57
C GLU A 667 -30.14 -39.54 16.60
N ILE A 668 -29.32 -38.48 16.57
CA ILE A 668 -27.86 -38.56 16.61
C ILE A 668 -27.42 -38.84 18.05
N LYS A 669 -27.19 -40.12 18.38
CA LYS A 669 -26.66 -40.57 19.69
C LYS A 669 -25.14 -40.40 19.84
N VAL A 670 -24.57 -39.31 19.32
CA VAL A 670 -23.14 -39.00 19.47
C VAL A 670 -22.98 -37.82 20.43
N CYS A 671 -23.34 -38.04 21.70
CA CYS A 671 -22.85 -37.20 22.78
C CYS A 671 -21.43 -37.66 23.11
N GLY A 672 -20.47 -36.75 23.24
CA GLY A 672 -19.07 -37.06 23.52
C GLY A 672 -18.92 -38.13 24.61
N SER A 673 -18.45 -39.31 24.22
CA SER A 673 -18.17 -40.42 25.12
C SER A 673 -16.96 -40.07 25.98
N ALA A 674 -17.13 -39.21 26.99
CA ALA A 674 -16.17 -39.15 28.08
C ALA A 674 -16.09 -40.57 28.65
N PRO A 675 -14.92 -41.25 28.63
CA PRO A 675 -14.82 -42.62 29.07
C PRO A 675 -15.25 -42.67 30.54
N ARG A 676 -16.37 -43.33 30.81
CA ARG A 676 -16.80 -43.62 32.18
C ARG A 676 -15.63 -44.31 32.87
N ALA A 677 -15.12 -43.72 33.95
CA ALA A 677 -13.97 -44.20 34.73
C ALA A 677 -14.10 -45.64 35.30
N ALA A 678 -15.16 -46.36 34.96
CA ALA A 678 -15.35 -47.77 35.27
C ALA A 678 -14.32 -48.68 34.59
N GLY A 679 -13.80 -48.31 33.41
CA GLY A 679 -12.78 -49.11 32.70
C GLY A 679 -11.43 -49.16 33.42
N LEU A 680 -10.99 -48.01 33.98
CA LEU A 680 -9.72 -47.90 34.69
C LEU A 680 -9.73 -48.64 36.03
N ALA A 681 -10.87 -48.65 36.74
CA ALA A 681 -11.01 -49.38 37.99
C ALA A 681 -10.93 -50.90 37.80
N LEU A 682 -11.53 -51.44 36.73
CA LEU A 682 -11.45 -52.87 36.43
C LEU A 682 -10.03 -53.31 36.04
N SER A 683 -9.32 -52.48 35.25
CA SER A 683 -7.92 -52.76 34.89
C SER A 683 -6.98 -52.68 36.08
N LEU A 684 -7.21 -51.77 37.04
CA LEU A 684 -6.41 -51.68 38.26
C LEU A 684 -6.64 -52.88 39.19
N LEU A 685 -7.89 -53.35 39.31
CA LEU A 685 -8.25 -54.54 40.08
C LEU A 685 -7.63 -55.81 39.48
N LEU A 686 -7.61 -55.95 38.15
CA LEU A 686 -6.96 -57.06 37.47
C LEU A 686 -5.43 -57.02 37.61
N LEU A 687 -4.82 -55.83 37.59
CA LEU A 687 -3.38 -55.65 37.84
C LEU A 687 -3.00 -55.96 39.29
N LEU A 688 -3.83 -55.55 40.27
CA LEU A 688 -3.63 -55.89 41.68
C LEU A 688 -3.80 -57.38 41.93
N ALA A 689 -4.80 -58.03 41.32
CA ALA A 689 -4.99 -59.47 41.41
C ALA A 689 -3.80 -60.24 40.81
N ALA A 690 -3.31 -59.82 39.64
CA ALA A 690 -2.14 -60.42 39.00
C ALA A 690 -0.87 -60.26 39.87
N ALA A 691 -0.64 -59.08 40.44
CA ALA A 691 0.50 -58.81 41.31
C ALA A 691 0.48 -59.64 42.61
N LEU A 692 -0.70 -59.90 43.18
CA LEU A 692 -0.86 -60.76 44.36
C LEU A 692 -0.56 -62.23 44.04
N THR A 693 -0.98 -62.72 42.87
CA THR A 693 -0.72 -64.12 42.45
C THR A 693 0.74 -64.41 42.12
N THR A 694 1.53 -63.40 41.74
CA THR A 694 2.98 -63.53 41.47
C THR A 694 3.86 -63.46 42.71
N SER A 695 3.28 -63.22 43.90
CA SER A 695 4.02 -63.15 45.17
C SER A 695 3.94 -64.44 45.99
N SER A 696 3.26 -65.47 45.48
CA SER A 696 3.13 -66.79 46.12
C SER A 696 3.43 -67.92 45.14
N THR A 697 4.64 -67.92 44.57
CA THR A 697 5.32 -69.11 44.00
C THR A 697 6.82 -68.92 44.08
#